data_AF-A0AA90UG91-F1
#
_entry.id   AF-A0AA90UG91-F1
#
_cell.length_a   1.000
_cell.length_b   1.000
_cell.length_c   1.000
_cell.angle_alpha   90.00
_cell.angle_beta   90.00
_cell.angle_gamma   90.00
#
_symmetry.space_group_name_H-M   'P 1'
#
loop_
_entity.id
_entity.type
_entity.pdbx_description
1 polymer ?
#
loop_
_entity_poly.entity_id
_entity_poly.type
_entity_poly.pdbx_seq_one_letter_code
_entity_poly.pdbx_strand_id
1 'polypeptide(L)'
;MNQNNISAAELFQRVRELLMLPELEPQTRNKMMHDTLILCCHEGVKDTKQAFGNLFSQVDYLCKARGIKVADKIAIQTMRRHSNSQEPLSGEDLKYDARALALFISAVFGVDVPHELNVLIPHTPRPYQKGLEINNRRIRCIVKNWDGDFIRVDIDQDADEEEYLVQLKDEENHIDHTYLWDILKEGMQLNLLDCQVKQPIITPRLIVVEPDYLVDISSIATCFTAFGHHPLLYLLNLMKPRANTQATLLGNFAGAALDDIINSHGKYQMNETVKTNFREKALEFCTCPWFDPKKFYTDASLQAFNLQQVVDILFPRTASQAQMTALRGESLYDRKKAILEPSFVCEALGIQGRVDLMTTDCKLLVEQKSGRNMNIETHQVDPGYHSYQLEPHYVQLLLYYGVLQHNFKLSNDRVNIRLLYSKYRPQDGLMVVAYYQKLFKEAIQYRNQLVAASFEVAKEGFEHALNEFTPEVLNVAGTQDFFYNKYLKPQIEAITKPLHTLSPLEEAYFCRMMTFVLREQMISKVGAQEGTNTSSSDLWTMPLSEKKDAGNIYTDLHIIRKEQSCTGSGYDTITLSVPDQGKDFLPNFRIGDMVYLYTYKLKEEPDVRKAILYKGVLQEIHSDEIVVHLTDGQQNADIFEMNLPYAIEHGTSDASTGGSIRNLHQFICAPKDKRDLLLGQRVPERDTSQELT
;
A
#
# COMPACT_ATOMS: atom_id res chain seq x y z
N MET A 1 9.92 -26.04 -14.86
CA MET A 1 11.08 -26.92 -15.14
C MET A 1 12.03 -26.08 -16.00
N ASN A 2 13.23 -25.67 -15.58
CA ASN A 2 14.28 -26.33 -14.80
C ASN A 2 14.39 -25.84 -13.33
N GLN A 3 14.36 -26.78 -12.38
CA GLN A 3 14.95 -26.56 -11.06
C GLN A 3 16.46 -26.78 -11.22
N ASN A 4 17.22 -25.73 -11.55
CA ASN A 4 18.66 -25.78 -11.30
C ASN A 4 18.81 -25.67 -9.79
N ASN A 5 19.01 -26.80 -9.10
CA ASN A 5 19.48 -26.79 -7.72
C ASN A 5 20.83 -26.06 -7.71
N ILE A 6 20.84 -24.83 -7.23
CA ILE A 6 22.07 -24.05 -7.10
C ILE A 6 22.97 -24.75 -6.08
N SER A 7 24.21 -24.99 -6.47
CA SER A 7 25.21 -25.63 -5.61
C SER A 7 26.02 -24.59 -4.84
N ALA A 8 26.48 -24.96 -3.64
CA ALA A 8 27.39 -24.12 -2.88
C ALA A 8 28.69 -23.80 -3.67
N ALA A 9 29.15 -24.73 -4.51
CA ALA A 9 30.32 -24.53 -5.36
C ALA A 9 30.12 -23.39 -6.37
N GLU A 10 28.95 -23.30 -7.00
CA GLU A 10 28.60 -22.20 -7.90
C GLU A 10 28.55 -20.86 -7.16
N LEU A 11 27.96 -20.82 -5.96
CA LEU A 11 27.89 -19.60 -5.15
C LEU A 11 29.30 -19.14 -4.73
N PHE A 12 30.17 -20.03 -4.26
CA PHE A 12 31.55 -19.67 -3.93
C PHE A 12 32.36 -19.19 -5.13
N GLN A 13 32.13 -19.78 -6.32
CA GLN A 13 32.78 -19.34 -7.55
C GLN A 13 32.35 -17.90 -7.90
N ARG A 14 31.07 -17.56 -7.72
CA ARG A 14 30.60 -16.17 -7.86
C ARG A 14 31.31 -15.23 -6.88
N VAL A 15 31.46 -15.61 -5.61
CA VAL A 15 32.19 -14.78 -4.63
C VAL A 15 33.66 -14.56 -5.03
N ARG A 16 34.31 -15.59 -5.58
CA ARG A 16 35.69 -15.47 -6.08
C ARG A 16 35.79 -14.50 -7.26
N GLU A 17 34.84 -14.57 -8.19
CA GLU A 17 34.76 -13.69 -9.35
C GLU A 17 34.60 -12.22 -8.95
N LEU A 18 33.81 -11.93 -7.90
CA LEU A 18 33.68 -10.57 -7.34
C LEU A 18 35.05 -9.94 -6.99
N LEU A 19 35.98 -10.76 -6.48
CA LEU A 19 37.30 -10.32 -6.01
C LEU A 19 38.36 -10.31 -7.10
N MET A 20 38.26 -11.20 -8.09
CA MET A 20 39.32 -11.46 -9.06
C MET A 20 39.13 -10.78 -10.41
N LEU A 21 37.94 -10.25 -10.71
CA LEU A 21 37.67 -9.56 -11.97
C LEU A 21 37.84 -8.03 -11.79
N PRO A 22 39.01 -7.46 -12.14
CA PRO A 22 39.29 -6.04 -11.97
C PRO A 22 38.44 -5.15 -12.88
N GLU A 23 37.95 -5.69 -14.02
CA GLU A 23 37.18 -4.96 -15.03
C GLU A 23 35.68 -4.88 -14.74
N LEU A 24 35.19 -5.49 -13.65
CA LEU A 24 33.78 -5.35 -13.27
C LEU A 24 33.51 -3.91 -12.81
N GLU A 25 32.57 -3.26 -13.50
CA GLU A 25 31.98 -2.00 -13.06
C GLU A 25 31.43 -2.16 -11.62
N PRO A 26 31.59 -1.16 -10.73
CA PRO A 26 31.19 -1.27 -9.33
C PRO A 26 29.73 -1.71 -9.13
N GLN A 27 28.81 -1.20 -9.97
CA GLN A 27 27.39 -1.55 -9.94
C GLN A 27 27.16 -3.03 -10.28
N THR A 28 27.81 -3.55 -11.31
CA THR A 28 27.73 -4.96 -11.70
C THR A 28 28.27 -5.88 -10.60
N ARG A 29 29.33 -5.43 -9.91
CA ARG A 29 29.92 -6.17 -8.79
C ARG A 29 28.97 -6.22 -7.58
N ASN A 30 28.39 -5.09 -7.17
CA ASN A 30 27.44 -5.05 -6.05
C ASN A 30 26.19 -5.89 -6.33
N LYS A 31 25.68 -5.82 -7.56
CA LYS A 31 24.57 -6.64 -8.02
C LYS A 31 24.87 -8.14 -7.99
N MET A 32 26.02 -8.57 -8.53
CA MET A 32 26.42 -9.98 -8.50
C MET A 32 26.53 -10.50 -7.06
N MET A 33 26.97 -9.66 -6.12
CA MET A 33 26.98 -9.96 -4.70
C MET A 33 25.55 -10.10 -4.13
N HIS A 34 24.64 -9.19 -4.50
CA HIS A 34 23.23 -9.21 -4.11
C HIS A 34 22.53 -10.48 -4.62
N ASP A 35 22.66 -10.80 -5.90
CA ASP A 35 22.08 -11.98 -6.52
C ASP A 35 22.57 -13.26 -5.83
N THR A 36 23.88 -13.33 -5.53
CA THR A 36 24.47 -14.48 -4.84
C THR A 36 23.88 -14.64 -3.42
N LEU A 37 23.58 -13.54 -2.74
CA LEU A 37 22.93 -13.54 -1.43
C LEU A 37 21.47 -13.99 -1.53
N ILE A 38 20.71 -13.51 -2.51
CA ILE A 38 19.32 -13.94 -2.76
C ILE A 38 19.27 -15.45 -3.02
N LEU A 39 20.13 -15.95 -3.90
CA LEU A 39 20.19 -17.38 -4.25
C LEU A 39 20.52 -18.25 -3.02
N CYS A 40 21.41 -17.77 -2.16
CA CYS A 40 21.72 -18.44 -0.90
C CYS A 40 20.52 -18.44 0.06
N CYS A 41 19.82 -17.29 0.20
CA CYS A 41 18.64 -17.18 1.05
C CYS A 41 17.49 -18.08 0.56
N HIS A 42 17.26 -18.13 -0.75
CA HIS A 42 16.26 -18.97 -1.40
C HIS A 42 16.43 -20.44 -1.01
N GLU A 43 17.64 -20.99 -1.15
CA GLU A 43 17.93 -22.37 -0.75
C GLU A 43 17.80 -22.58 0.76
N GLY A 44 18.16 -21.57 1.56
CA GLY A 44 18.08 -21.63 3.02
C GLY A 44 16.65 -21.64 3.58
N VAL A 45 15.70 -20.92 2.96
CA VAL A 45 14.34 -20.73 3.49
C VAL A 45 13.27 -21.60 2.83
N LYS A 46 13.59 -22.34 1.76
CA LYS A 46 12.62 -23.12 0.95
C LYS A 46 11.71 -24.07 1.75
N ASP A 47 12.21 -24.67 2.83
CA ASP A 47 11.48 -25.68 3.61
C ASP A 47 10.78 -25.10 4.86
N THR A 48 10.85 -23.79 5.09
CA THR A 48 10.42 -23.16 6.35
C THR A 48 8.91 -22.94 6.46
N LYS A 49 8.17 -22.95 5.34
CA LYS A 49 6.73 -22.58 5.26
C LYS A 49 6.38 -21.21 5.86
N GLN A 50 7.38 -20.35 6.12
CA GLN A 50 7.21 -19.00 6.62
C GLN A 50 7.31 -18.00 5.46
N ALA A 51 6.52 -16.93 5.51
CA ALA A 51 6.69 -15.79 4.62
C ALA A 51 7.60 -14.77 5.32
N PHE A 52 8.58 -14.23 4.60
CA PHE A 52 9.48 -13.19 5.10
C PHE A 52 9.26 -11.92 4.29
N GLY A 53 9.11 -10.76 4.94
CA GLY A 53 8.79 -9.51 4.25
C GLY A 53 9.89 -8.93 3.35
N ASN A 54 11.17 -9.33 3.55
CA ASN A 54 12.32 -8.92 2.71
C ASN A 54 13.58 -9.75 3.03
N LEU A 55 14.68 -9.47 2.32
CA LEU A 55 15.99 -10.09 2.47
C LEU A 55 16.60 -9.88 3.85
N PHE A 56 16.37 -8.74 4.50
CA PHE A 56 16.83 -8.50 5.87
C PHE A 56 16.27 -9.55 6.84
N SER A 57 14.96 -9.79 6.79
CA SER A 57 14.31 -10.81 7.61
C SER A 57 14.77 -12.23 7.30
N GLN A 58 15.01 -12.55 6.02
CA GLN A 58 15.52 -13.85 5.62
C GLN A 58 16.94 -14.09 6.15
N VAL A 59 17.84 -13.10 5.98
CA VAL A 59 19.21 -13.16 6.49
C VAL A 59 19.22 -13.25 8.02
N ASP A 60 18.39 -12.47 8.73
CA ASP A 60 18.30 -12.54 10.20
C ASP A 60 17.87 -13.94 10.66
N TYR A 61 16.81 -14.47 10.05
CA TYR A 61 16.29 -15.80 10.34
C TYR A 61 17.35 -16.89 10.11
N LEU A 62 18.01 -16.88 8.95
CA LEU A 62 19.03 -17.88 8.59
C LEU A 62 20.26 -17.79 9.49
N CYS A 63 20.72 -16.58 9.83
CA CYS A 63 21.82 -16.41 10.79
C CYS A 63 21.49 -17.04 12.14
N LYS A 64 20.28 -16.85 12.65
CA LYS A 64 19.82 -17.49 13.90
C LYS A 64 19.73 -19.01 13.75
N ALA A 65 19.03 -19.48 12.70
CA ALA A 65 18.76 -20.90 12.49
C ALA A 65 20.03 -21.74 12.31
N ARG A 66 21.11 -21.13 11.78
CA ARG A 66 22.41 -21.78 11.54
C ARG A 66 23.46 -21.48 12.62
N GLY A 67 23.10 -20.75 13.67
CA GLY A 67 24.01 -20.44 14.79
C GLY A 67 25.21 -19.56 14.38
N ILE A 68 25.02 -18.66 13.42
CA ILE A 68 26.05 -17.70 12.99
C ILE A 68 26.32 -16.73 14.14
N LYS A 69 27.61 -16.49 14.42
CA LYS A 69 28.04 -15.58 15.49
C LYS A 69 27.63 -14.14 15.19
N VAL A 70 27.38 -13.36 16.25
CA VAL A 70 26.90 -11.97 16.18
C VAL A 70 27.80 -11.10 15.27
N ALA A 71 29.12 -11.13 15.47
CA ALA A 71 30.10 -10.43 14.63
C ALA A 71 29.96 -10.73 13.12
N ASP A 72 29.80 -12.01 12.77
CA ASP A 72 29.68 -12.44 11.38
C ASP A 72 28.30 -12.09 10.81
N LYS A 73 27.24 -12.19 11.62
CA LYS A 73 25.89 -11.77 11.25
C LYS A 73 25.84 -10.29 10.88
N ILE A 74 26.47 -9.43 11.67
CA ILE A 74 26.62 -8.00 11.38
C ILE A 74 27.33 -7.75 10.06
N ALA A 75 28.44 -8.47 9.83
CA ALA A 75 29.19 -8.36 8.59
C ALA A 75 28.32 -8.76 7.39
N ILE A 76 27.48 -9.79 7.55
CA ILE A 76 26.52 -10.23 6.52
C ILE A 76 25.44 -9.16 6.28
N GLN A 77 24.88 -8.55 7.32
CA GLN A 77 23.88 -7.48 7.15
C GLN A 77 24.49 -6.21 6.55
N THR A 78 25.74 -5.92 6.86
CA THR A 78 26.49 -4.81 6.24
C THR A 78 26.74 -5.08 4.76
N MET A 79 27.20 -6.28 4.43
CA MET A 79 27.36 -6.72 3.04
C MET A 79 26.04 -6.66 2.27
N ARG A 80 24.92 -7.10 2.87
CA ARG A 80 23.59 -7.00 2.26
C ARG A 80 23.27 -5.55 1.90
N ARG A 81 23.46 -4.60 2.82
CA ARG A 81 23.22 -3.16 2.55
C ARG A 81 24.10 -2.63 1.43
N HIS A 82 25.38 -2.98 1.44
CA HIS A 82 26.31 -2.61 0.38
C HIS A 82 25.91 -3.19 -0.98
N SER A 83 25.43 -4.44 -1.00
CA SER A 83 24.95 -5.10 -2.22
C SER A 83 23.70 -4.44 -2.82
N ASN A 84 22.83 -3.86 -1.98
CA ASN A 84 21.65 -3.11 -2.43
C ASN A 84 22.01 -1.70 -2.96
N SER A 85 23.23 -1.22 -2.75
CA SER A 85 23.67 0.11 -3.18
C SER A 85 24.35 0.08 -4.54
N GLN A 86 24.17 1.15 -5.32
CA GLN A 86 24.95 1.39 -6.54
C GLN A 86 26.30 2.08 -6.26
N GLU A 87 26.57 2.48 -5.02
CA GLU A 87 27.80 3.17 -4.66
C GLU A 87 29.02 2.25 -4.74
N PRO A 88 30.15 2.73 -5.28
CA PRO A 88 31.36 1.93 -5.39
C PRO A 88 31.94 1.63 -4.01
N LEU A 89 32.14 0.34 -3.72
CA LEU A 89 32.80 -0.11 -2.50
C LEU A 89 34.31 0.10 -2.56
N SER A 90 34.92 0.42 -1.42
CA SER A 90 36.38 0.39 -1.32
C SER A 90 36.89 -1.03 -1.50
N GLY A 91 38.13 -1.20 -1.97
CA GLY A 91 38.73 -2.52 -2.15
C GLY A 91 38.87 -3.31 -0.85
N GLU A 92 38.87 -2.62 0.30
CA GLU A 92 38.87 -3.23 1.62
C GLU A 92 37.46 -3.68 2.02
N ASP A 93 36.44 -2.82 1.83
CA ASP A 93 35.05 -3.15 2.13
C ASP A 93 34.57 -4.35 1.30
N LEU A 94 34.91 -4.38 0.01
CA LEU A 94 34.59 -5.49 -0.89
C LEU A 94 35.15 -6.83 -0.38
N LYS A 95 36.37 -6.83 0.16
CA LYS A 95 37.00 -8.03 0.71
C LYS A 95 36.30 -8.53 1.97
N TYR A 96 35.90 -7.62 2.86
CA TYR A 96 35.12 -7.96 4.05
C TYR A 96 33.70 -8.43 3.71
N ASP A 97 33.09 -7.82 2.70
CA ASP A 97 31.76 -8.21 2.24
C ASP A 97 31.79 -9.60 1.57
N ALA A 98 32.79 -9.87 0.73
CA ALA A 98 33.02 -11.20 0.16
C ALA A 98 33.26 -12.27 1.24
N ARG A 99 33.98 -11.94 2.32
CA ARG A 99 34.15 -12.81 3.50
C ARG A 99 32.80 -13.13 4.13
N ALA A 100 31.98 -12.10 4.37
CA ALA A 100 30.67 -12.26 5.00
C ALA A 100 29.76 -13.15 4.16
N LEU A 101 29.72 -12.93 2.84
CA LEU A 101 28.94 -13.75 1.91
C LEU A 101 29.44 -15.21 1.87
N ALA A 102 30.76 -15.43 1.87
CA ALA A 102 31.34 -16.78 1.89
C ALA A 102 30.97 -17.53 3.19
N LEU A 103 31.04 -16.88 4.35
CA LEU A 103 30.64 -17.48 5.62
C LEU A 103 29.14 -17.78 5.67
N PHE A 104 28.33 -16.90 5.09
CA PHE A 104 26.88 -17.13 5.00
C PHE A 104 26.55 -18.34 4.12
N ILE A 105 27.16 -18.47 2.94
CA ILE A 105 27.02 -19.66 2.07
C ILE A 105 27.44 -20.93 2.80
N SER A 106 28.60 -20.91 3.46
CA SER A 106 29.10 -22.03 4.26
C SER A 106 28.11 -22.47 5.34
N ALA A 107 27.53 -21.52 6.08
CA ALA A 107 26.57 -21.80 7.15
C ALA A 107 25.21 -22.31 6.65
N VAL A 108 24.71 -21.78 5.53
CA VAL A 108 23.42 -22.19 4.95
C VAL A 108 23.49 -23.59 4.35
N PHE A 109 24.57 -23.91 3.62
CA PHE A 109 24.75 -25.19 2.93
C PHE A 109 25.47 -26.26 3.76
N GLY A 110 26.07 -25.90 4.90
CA GLY A 110 26.79 -26.83 5.77
C GLY A 110 28.09 -27.36 5.16
N VAL A 111 28.79 -26.54 4.38
CA VAL A 111 30.05 -26.90 3.69
C VAL A 111 31.17 -25.91 4.03
N ASP A 112 32.42 -26.35 3.97
CA ASP A 112 33.57 -25.48 4.25
C ASP A 112 33.82 -24.45 3.13
N VAL A 113 34.32 -23.27 3.51
CA VAL A 113 34.76 -22.25 2.54
C VAL A 113 35.98 -22.79 1.76
N PRO A 114 35.94 -22.83 0.40
CA PRO A 114 37.03 -23.35 -0.40
C PRO A 114 38.37 -22.63 -0.15
N HIS A 115 39.47 -23.40 -0.13
CA HIS A 115 40.81 -22.86 0.13
C HIS A 115 41.17 -21.70 -0.80
N GLU A 116 40.83 -21.81 -2.08
CA GLU A 116 41.10 -20.80 -3.11
C GLU A 116 40.43 -19.45 -2.80
N LEU A 117 39.26 -19.45 -2.14
CA LEU A 117 38.58 -18.23 -1.71
C LEU A 117 39.11 -17.72 -0.38
N ASN A 118 39.47 -18.64 0.53
CA ASN A 118 40.00 -18.32 1.85
C ASN A 118 41.30 -17.49 1.78
N VAL A 119 42.12 -17.68 0.74
CA VAL A 119 43.34 -16.89 0.51
C VAL A 119 43.06 -15.45 0.06
N LEU A 120 41.86 -15.15 -0.45
CA LEU A 120 41.49 -13.84 -1.02
C LEU A 120 40.74 -12.95 -0.03
N ILE A 121 40.08 -13.55 0.95
CA ILE A 121 39.24 -12.86 1.94
C ILE A 121 40.01 -12.61 3.24
N PRO A 122 39.66 -11.57 4.03
CA PRO A 122 40.30 -11.31 5.30
C PRO A 122 40.08 -12.45 6.31
N HIS A 123 41.13 -12.80 7.08
CA HIS A 123 41.04 -13.80 8.13
C HIS A 123 40.53 -13.24 9.47
N THR A 124 40.59 -11.92 9.64
CA THR A 124 40.08 -11.21 10.81
C THR A 124 38.68 -10.63 10.53
N PRO A 125 37.84 -10.47 11.56
CA PRO A 125 36.57 -9.76 11.43
C PRO A 125 36.79 -8.27 11.09
N ARG A 126 35.77 -7.64 10.50
CA ARG A 126 35.78 -6.21 10.13
C ARG A 126 35.98 -5.35 11.39
N PRO A 127 36.90 -4.35 11.38
CA PRO A 127 37.06 -3.43 12.50
C PRO A 127 35.78 -2.61 12.74
N TYR A 128 35.34 -2.56 13.98
CA TYR A 128 34.13 -1.86 14.40
C TYR A 128 34.28 -0.33 14.33
N GLN A 129 33.36 0.36 13.67
CA GLN A 129 33.26 1.83 13.68
C GLN A 129 32.01 2.25 14.43
N LYS A 130 32.19 2.91 15.57
CA LYS A 130 31.11 3.34 16.46
C LYS A 130 30.28 4.45 15.80
N GLY A 131 28.97 4.23 15.65
CA GLY A 131 28.03 5.22 15.13
C GLY A 131 27.87 6.42 16.07
N LEU A 132 27.62 7.61 15.49
CA LEU A 132 27.28 8.84 16.21
C LEU A 132 25.84 8.78 16.75
N GLU A 133 25.51 9.64 17.72
CA GLU A 133 24.12 9.92 18.13
C GLU A 133 23.33 10.46 16.93
N ILE A 134 22.24 9.78 16.54
CA ILE A 134 21.41 10.19 15.38
C ILE A 134 19.95 10.35 15.81
N ASN A 135 19.39 11.53 15.56
CA ASN A 135 17.94 11.74 15.56
C ASN A 135 17.38 11.20 14.23
N ASN A 136 17.08 9.90 14.21
CA ASN A 136 16.62 9.21 13.00
C ASN A 136 15.11 9.38 12.83
N ARG A 137 14.68 9.94 11.69
CA ARG A 137 13.26 10.06 11.33
C ARG A 137 12.57 8.70 11.14
N ARG A 138 13.33 7.67 10.77
CA ARG A 138 12.85 6.30 10.59
C ARG A 138 13.97 5.32 10.88
N ILE A 139 13.70 4.33 11.73
CA ILE A 139 14.56 3.17 11.97
C ILE A 139 13.77 1.92 11.62
N ARG A 140 14.34 1.04 10.82
CA ARG A 140 13.75 -0.26 10.48
C ARG A 140 14.43 -1.34 11.32
N CYS A 141 13.65 -2.23 11.94
CA CYS A 141 14.19 -3.26 12.82
C CYS A 141 13.35 -4.55 12.82
N ILE A 142 13.92 -5.63 13.36
CA ILE A 142 13.26 -6.92 13.55
C ILE A 142 13.11 -7.23 15.04
N VAL A 143 11.93 -7.68 15.43
CA VAL A 143 11.61 -8.11 16.80
C VAL A 143 12.39 -9.37 17.16
N LYS A 144 13.13 -9.33 18.28
CA LYS A 144 13.78 -10.49 18.89
C LYS A 144 12.93 -11.12 19.97
N ASN A 145 12.56 -10.33 20.96
CA ASN A 145 11.67 -10.67 22.06
C ASN A 145 11.19 -9.36 22.70
N TRP A 146 10.30 -9.42 23.68
CA TRP A 146 9.79 -8.24 24.37
C TRP A 146 9.43 -8.57 25.82
N ASP A 147 9.45 -7.55 26.67
CA ASP A 147 8.92 -7.55 28.04
C ASP A 147 7.94 -6.38 28.22
N GLY A 148 7.46 -6.15 29.44
CA GLY A 148 6.41 -5.15 29.70
C GLY A 148 6.82 -3.72 29.38
N ASP A 149 8.12 -3.43 29.30
CA ASP A 149 8.66 -2.08 29.13
C ASP A 149 9.39 -1.89 27.79
N PHE A 150 9.99 -2.96 27.25
CA PHE A 150 10.85 -2.88 26.07
C PHE A 150 10.60 -3.99 25.04
N ILE A 151 10.80 -3.64 23.76
CA ILE A 151 10.98 -4.59 22.66
C ILE A 151 12.48 -4.67 22.37
N ARG A 152 13.08 -5.86 22.43
CA ARG A 152 14.46 -6.10 21.99
C ARG A 152 14.44 -6.27 20.48
N VAL A 153 15.27 -5.50 19.77
CA VAL A 153 15.27 -5.47 18.31
C VAL A 153 16.67 -5.47 17.73
N ASP A 154 16.77 -5.97 16.50
CA ASP A 154 17.94 -5.77 15.65
C ASP A 154 17.63 -4.70 14.62
N ILE A 155 18.46 -3.65 14.58
CA ILE A 155 18.31 -2.56 13.62
C ILE A 155 18.93 -2.95 12.28
N ASP A 156 18.20 -2.70 11.22
CA ASP A 156 18.63 -3.02 9.86
C ASP A 156 19.84 -2.20 9.40
N GLN A 157 19.90 -0.94 9.86
CA GLN A 157 20.89 0.07 9.48
C GLN A 157 22.14 0.09 10.35
N ASP A 158 22.27 -0.79 11.34
CA ASP A 158 23.41 -0.75 12.25
C ASP A 158 24.28 -2.01 12.14
N ALA A 159 25.60 -1.80 12.16
CA ALA A 159 26.59 -2.88 12.20
C ALA A 159 27.00 -3.20 13.64
N ASP A 160 26.17 -2.82 14.61
CA ASP A 160 26.47 -2.92 16.03
C ASP A 160 26.10 -4.28 16.61
N GLU A 161 26.98 -4.83 17.47
CA GLU A 161 26.73 -6.04 18.27
C GLU A 161 25.74 -5.82 19.42
N GLU A 162 25.35 -4.56 19.67
CA GLU A 162 24.49 -4.19 20.79
C GLU A 162 23.00 -4.38 20.43
N GLU A 163 22.29 -5.15 21.24
CA GLU A 163 20.83 -5.23 21.17
C GLU A 163 20.23 -3.87 21.53
N TYR A 164 19.34 -3.37 20.67
CA TYR A 164 18.61 -2.13 20.92
C TYR A 164 17.31 -2.41 21.65
N LEU A 165 16.94 -1.51 22.55
CA LEU A 165 15.73 -1.58 23.36
C LEU A 165 14.75 -0.51 22.91
N VAL A 166 13.65 -0.90 22.28
CA VAL A 166 12.57 0.01 21.93
C VAL A 166 11.67 0.18 23.14
N GLN A 167 11.60 1.40 23.67
CA GLN A 167 10.77 1.73 24.82
C GLN A 167 9.29 1.76 24.42
N LEU A 168 8.45 1.01 25.13
CA LEU A 168 7.00 0.94 24.88
C LEU A 168 6.23 2.11 25.51
N LYS A 169 6.70 2.65 26.64
CA LYS A 169 6.06 3.74 27.36
C LYS A 169 6.99 4.91 27.62
N ASP A 170 6.49 6.11 27.36
CA ASP A 170 7.11 7.36 27.77
C ASP A 170 6.01 8.35 28.21
N GLU A 171 5.85 8.48 29.52
CA GLU A 171 4.82 9.32 30.13
C GLU A 171 5.06 10.82 29.86
N GLU A 172 6.32 11.25 29.77
CA GLU A 172 6.69 12.65 29.53
C GLU A 172 6.22 13.12 28.15
N ASN A 173 6.28 12.22 27.16
CA ASN A 173 5.87 12.51 25.78
C ASN A 173 4.50 11.93 25.40
N HIS A 174 3.73 11.41 26.37
CA HIS A 174 2.42 10.78 26.15
C HIS A 174 2.46 9.69 25.06
N ILE A 175 3.43 8.78 25.19
CA ILE A 175 3.62 7.63 24.32
C ILE A 175 3.27 6.37 25.12
N ASP A 176 2.34 5.58 24.58
CA ASP A 176 2.00 4.26 25.09
C ASP A 176 1.77 3.32 23.91
N HIS A 177 2.69 2.39 23.70
CA HIS A 177 2.64 1.35 22.68
C HIS A 177 2.38 -0.03 23.28
N THR A 178 1.92 -0.13 24.53
CA THR A 178 1.76 -1.44 25.20
C THR A 178 0.72 -2.36 24.57
N TYR A 179 -0.21 -1.82 23.77
CA TYR A 179 -1.11 -2.65 22.96
C TYR A 179 -0.34 -3.60 22.01
N LEU A 180 0.93 -3.31 21.71
CA LEU A 180 1.79 -4.17 20.90
C LEU A 180 2.07 -5.51 21.59
N TRP A 181 2.01 -5.58 22.93
CA TRP A 181 2.24 -6.81 23.70
C TRP A 181 1.41 -7.99 23.19
N ASP A 182 0.14 -7.71 22.85
CA ASP A 182 -0.83 -8.73 22.44
C ASP A 182 -0.67 -9.17 20.98
N ILE A 183 0.10 -8.42 20.17
CA ILE A 183 0.21 -8.68 18.72
C ILE A 183 1.64 -8.96 18.24
N LEU A 184 2.66 -8.63 19.02
CA LEU A 184 4.06 -8.85 18.67
C LEU A 184 4.36 -10.35 18.54
N LYS A 185 5.18 -10.69 17.55
CA LYS A 185 5.74 -12.02 17.34
C LYS A 185 7.22 -11.88 17.00
N GLU A 186 8.05 -12.83 17.43
CA GLU A 186 9.46 -12.84 17.06
C GLU A 186 9.60 -12.89 15.53
N GLY A 187 10.55 -12.12 14.99
CA GLY A 187 10.77 -12.02 13.55
C GLY A 187 9.91 -10.96 12.84
N MET A 188 8.93 -10.35 13.52
CA MET A 188 8.15 -9.27 12.94
C MET A 188 9.03 -8.07 12.58
N GLN A 189 8.73 -7.43 11.46
CA GLN A 189 9.39 -6.19 11.07
C GLN A 189 8.68 -4.96 11.65
N LEU A 190 9.45 -3.98 12.12
CA LEU A 190 8.92 -2.71 12.61
C LEU A 190 9.58 -1.54 11.86
N ASN A 191 8.77 -0.54 11.53
CA ASN A 191 9.23 0.82 11.29
C ASN A 191 9.00 1.67 12.55
N LEU A 192 10.08 2.17 13.12
CA LEU A 192 10.08 3.11 14.24
C LEU A 192 10.22 4.52 13.66
N LEU A 193 9.23 5.38 13.90
CA LEU A 193 9.19 6.73 13.30
C LEU A 193 9.39 7.82 14.35
N ASP A 194 10.06 8.90 13.91
CA ASP A 194 10.41 10.07 14.71
C ASP A 194 11.07 9.66 16.05
N CYS A 195 12.20 8.95 15.94
CA CYS A 195 12.85 8.30 17.06
C CYS A 195 13.80 9.22 17.81
N GLN A 196 13.73 9.20 19.14
CA GLN A 196 14.82 9.64 19.99
C GLN A 196 15.70 8.44 20.31
N VAL A 197 16.97 8.49 19.93
CA VAL A 197 17.93 7.42 20.20
C VAL A 197 18.87 7.86 21.32
N LYS A 198 18.83 7.14 22.44
CA LYS A 198 19.76 7.25 23.58
C LYS A 198 20.33 5.85 23.82
N GLN A 199 21.36 5.48 23.05
CA GLN A 199 21.88 4.11 22.99
C GLN A 199 22.01 3.45 24.39
N PRO A 200 21.50 2.21 24.57
CA PRO A 200 20.86 1.34 23.57
C PRO A 200 19.34 1.56 23.41
N ILE A 201 18.76 2.57 24.07
CA ILE A 201 17.31 2.80 24.11
C ILE A 201 16.85 3.65 22.92
N ILE A 202 15.77 3.22 22.30
CA ILE A 202 15.05 3.95 21.25
C ILE A 202 13.65 4.27 21.76
N THR A 203 13.28 5.54 21.73
CA THR A 203 11.94 6.01 22.08
C THR A 203 11.25 6.51 20.81
N PRO A 204 10.41 5.69 20.15
CA PRO A 204 9.71 6.06 18.93
C PRO A 204 8.38 6.75 19.19
N ARG A 205 8.05 7.77 18.41
CA ARG A 205 6.73 8.42 18.47
C ARG A 205 5.62 7.53 17.90
N LEU A 206 5.96 6.74 16.89
CA LEU A 206 5.07 5.77 16.24
C LEU A 206 5.86 4.49 15.95
N ILE A 207 5.17 3.36 16.10
CA ILE A 207 5.67 2.05 15.69
C ILE A 207 4.68 1.50 14.66
N VAL A 208 5.18 1.01 13.53
CA VAL A 208 4.39 0.44 12.43
C VAL A 208 4.83 -1.02 12.26
N VAL A 209 3.89 -1.95 12.43
CA VAL A 209 4.13 -3.41 12.43
C VAL A 209 3.97 -3.98 11.04
N GLU A 210 4.95 -4.70 10.49
CA GLU A 210 4.94 -5.19 9.11
C GLU A 210 4.66 -4.05 8.09
N PRO A 211 5.54 -3.04 8.02
CA PRO A 211 5.31 -1.84 7.20
C PRO A 211 5.20 -2.14 5.70
N ASP A 212 5.74 -3.25 5.21
CA ASP A 212 5.63 -3.62 3.79
C ASP A 212 4.22 -4.08 3.40
N TYR A 213 3.40 -4.51 4.37
CA TYR A 213 2.00 -4.86 4.11
C TYR A 213 1.17 -3.59 3.97
N LEU A 214 1.08 -3.04 2.75
CA LEU A 214 0.28 -1.84 2.50
C LEU A 214 -1.21 -2.12 2.66
N VAL A 215 -1.89 -1.25 3.41
CA VAL A 215 -3.34 -1.24 3.55
C VAL A 215 -3.90 0.05 2.96
N ASP A 216 -4.98 -0.05 2.19
CA ASP A 216 -5.66 1.13 1.67
C ASP A 216 -6.22 2.00 2.81
N ILE A 217 -5.95 3.30 2.75
CA ILE A 217 -6.43 4.30 3.71
C ILE A 217 -7.95 4.24 3.85
N SER A 218 -8.67 4.10 2.73
CA SER A 218 -10.13 3.97 2.73
C SER A 218 -10.60 2.70 3.44
N SER A 219 -9.86 1.59 3.31
CA SER A 219 -10.17 0.33 4.00
C SER A 219 -10.01 0.48 5.52
N ILE A 220 -8.94 1.14 5.98
CA ILE A 220 -8.76 1.48 7.41
C ILE A 220 -9.91 2.36 7.89
N ALA A 221 -10.17 3.47 7.20
CA ALA A 221 -11.22 4.41 7.55
C ALA A 221 -12.60 3.77 7.69
N THR A 222 -12.99 2.87 6.78
CA THR A 222 -14.30 2.19 6.84
C THR A 222 -14.49 1.26 8.05
N CYS A 223 -13.42 0.95 8.77
CA CYS A 223 -13.47 0.13 9.97
C CYS A 223 -13.69 0.96 11.24
N PHE A 224 -13.59 2.30 11.16
CA PHE A 224 -13.99 3.21 12.23
C PHE A 224 -15.51 3.39 12.19
N THR A 225 -16.20 2.69 13.09
CA THR A 225 -17.66 2.65 13.15
C THR A 225 -18.18 3.13 14.50
N ALA A 226 -19.48 3.46 14.56
CA ALA A 226 -20.15 3.87 15.79
C ALA A 226 -20.19 2.79 16.90
N PHE A 227 -19.86 1.53 16.59
CA PHE A 227 -19.73 0.43 17.57
C PHE A 227 -18.27 0.06 17.85
N GLY A 228 -17.34 0.93 17.42
CA GLY A 228 -15.89 0.77 17.54
C GLY A 228 -15.25 0.15 16.31
N HIS A 229 -13.98 -0.27 16.44
CA HIS A 229 -13.13 -0.67 15.32
C HIS A 229 -12.34 -1.94 15.64
N HIS A 230 -13.03 -3.10 15.70
CA HIS A 230 -12.35 -4.39 15.85
C HIS A 230 -11.49 -4.73 14.61
N PRO A 231 -10.28 -5.29 14.75
CA PRO A 231 -9.40 -5.62 13.60
C PRO A 231 -10.05 -6.50 12.53
N LEU A 232 -10.87 -7.47 12.95
CA LEU A 232 -11.61 -8.36 12.03
C LEU A 232 -12.68 -7.66 11.18
N LEU A 233 -13.02 -6.40 11.46
CA LEU A 233 -13.93 -5.63 10.60
C LEU A 233 -13.39 -5.46 9.18
N TYR A 234 -12.07 -5.46 9.00
CA TYR A 234 -11.46 -5.45 7.68
C TYR A 234 -11.90 -6.67 6.85
N LEU A 235 -11.69 -7.88 7.37
CA LEU A 235 -12.11 -9.12 6.71
C LEU A 235 -13.62 -9.20 6.55
N LEU A 236 -14.39 -8.75 7.55
CA LEU A 236 -15.85 -8.64 7.45
C LEU A 236 -16.27 -7.74 6.28
N ASN A 237 -15.63 -6.59 6.12
CA ASN A 237 -15.91 -5.65 5.03
C ASN A 237 -15.54 -6.23 3.65
N LEU A 238 -14.53 -7.09 3.56
CA LEU A 238 -14.21 -7.81 2.32
C LEU A 238 -15.27 -8.88 1.97
N MET A 239 -15.88 -9.52 2.98
CA MET A 239 -16.97 -10.48 2.79
C MET A 239 -18.30 -9.82 2.39
N LYS A 240 -18.54 -8.54 2.74
CA LYS A 240 -19.79 -7.83 2.42
C LYS A 240 -20.12 -7.89 0.93
N PRO A 241 -21.38 -8.06 0.52
CA PRO A 241 -21.75 -7.89 -0.90
C PRO A 241 -21.50 -6.44 -1.35
N ARG A 242 -21.17 -6.24 -2.63
CA ARG A 242 -21.06 -4.88 -3.19
C ARG A 242 -22.45 -4.26 -3.24
N ALA A 243 -22.64 -3.17 -2.51
CA ALA A 243 -23.91 -2.47 -2.46
C ALA A 243 -24.12 -1.65 -3.75
N ASN A 244 -25.05 -2.10 -4.60
CA ASN A 244 -25.53 -1.30 -5.72
C ASN A 244 -26.76 -0.49 -5.27
N THR A 245 -26.56 0.77 -4.94
CA THR A 245 -27.61 1.66 -4.44
C THR A 245 -27.59 2.99 -5.17
N GLN A 246 -28.71 3.71 -5.18
CA GLN A 246 -28.77 5.06 -5.75
C GLN A 246 -27.76 6.02 -5.11
N ALA A 247 -27.43 5.84 -3.82
CA ALA A 247 -26.40 6.64 -3.15
C ALA A 247 -24.98 6.31 -3.67
N THR A 248 -24.69 5.03 -3.92
CA THR A 248 -23.43 4.60 -4.55
C THR A 248 -23.29 5.20 -5.96
N LEU A 249 -24.35 5.12 -6.78
CA LEU A 249 -24.38 5.70 -8.12
C LEU A 249 -24.19 7.22 -8.08
N LEU A 250 -24.81 7.91 -7.11
CA LEU A 250 -24.68 9.35 -6.94
C LEU A 250 -23.26 9.73 -6.50
N GLY A 251 -22.59 8.90 -5.68
CA GLY A 251 -21.16 9.06 -5.38
C GLY A 251 -20.27 8.94 -6.60
N ASN A 252 -20.49 7.91 -7.40
CA ASN A 252 -19.76 7.73 -8.66
C ASN A 252 -19.98 8.93 -9.61
N PHE A 253 -21.20 9.44 -9.69
CA PHE A 253 -21.50 10.65 -10.45
C PHE A 253 -20.77 11.88 -9.88
N ALA A 254 -20.74 12.05 -8.55
CA ALA A 254 -20.12 13.21 -7.92
C ALA A 254 -18.61 13.30 -8.16
N GLY A 255 -17.90 12.16 -8.17
CA GLY A 255 -16.51 12.07 -8.59
C GLY A 255 -16.33 12.52 -10.04
N ALA A 256 -17.03 11.87 -10.98
CA ALA A 256 -16.99 12.22 -12.40
C ALA A 256 -17.37 13.69 -12.67
N ALA A 257 -18.33 14.23 -11.91
CA ALA A 257 -18.72 15.64 -12.02
C ALA A 257 -17.61 16.58 -11.52
N LEU A 258 -16.93 16.25 -10.42
CA LEU A 258 -15.79 17.02 -9.94
C LEU A 258 -14.69 17.06 -11.00
N ASP A 259 -14.38 15.90 -11.59
CA ASP A 259 -13.38 15.76 -12.66
C ASP A 259 -13.75 16.61 -13.87
N ASP A 260 -14.97 16.46 -14.38
CA ASP A 260 -15.49 17.23 -15.52
C ASP A 260 -15.51 18.74 -15.25
N ILE A 261 -15.86 19.18 -14.03
CA ILE A 261 -15.89 20.61 -13.66
C ILE A 261 -14.48 21.19 -13.64
N ILE A 262 -13.53 20.46 -13.06
CA ILE A 262 -12.11 20.80 -13.11
C ILE A 262 -11.65 20.80 -14.58
N ASN A 263 -12.14 19.88 -15.41
CA ASN A 263 -11.72 19.69 -16.79
C ASN A 263 -12.40 20.61 -17.85
N SER A 264 -13.52 21.27 -17.52
CA SER A 264 -14.33 22.00 -18.51
C SER A 264 -14.06 23.50 -18.63
N HIS A 265 -13.08 24.07 -17.91
CA HIS A 265 -12.77 25.53 -17.90
C HIS A 265 -14.01 26.45 -17.78
N GLY A 266 -15.01 26.03 -17.01
CA GLY A 266 -16.23 26.82 -16.84
C GLY A 266 -17.31 26.65 -17.89
N LYS A 267 -17.11 25.75 -18.85
CA LYS A 267 -18.11 25.33 -19.84
C LYS A 267 -18.78 24.01 -19.45
N TYR A 268 -18.71 23.64 -18.17
CA TYR A 268 -19.24 22.38 -17.65
C TYR A 268 -20.73 22.23 -17.97
N GLN A 269 -21.13 21.06 -18.46
CA GLN A 269 -22.51 20.71 -18.73
C GLN A 269 -22.88 19.40 -18.03
N MET A 270 -23.70 19.51 -16.99
CA MET A 270 -24.13 18.37 -16.18
C MET A 270 -24.76 17.23 -16.99
N ASN A 271 -25.51 17.57 -18.05
CA ASN A 271 -26.16 16.57 -18.90
C ASN A 271 -25.16 15.64 -19.59
N GLU A 272 -23.97 16.13 -19.94
CA GLU A 272 -22.95 15.31 -20.59
C GLU A 272 -22.32 14.35 -19.57
N THR A 273 -22.00 14.81 -18.35
CA THR A 273 -21.55 13.94 -17.26
C THR A 273 -22.55 12.83 -16.96
N VAL A 274 -23.85 13.17 -16.86
CA VAL A 274 -24.89 12.16 -16.60
C VAL A 274 -24.95 11.13 -17.72
N LYS A 275 -24.90 11.55 -18.99
CA LYS A 275 -24.91 10.62 -20.13
C LYS A 275 -23.70 9.70 -20.12
N THR A 276 -22.50 10.25 -19.93
CA THR A 276 -21.25 9.48 -19.87
C THR A 276 -21.27 8.50 -18.71
N ASN A 277 -21.61 8.97 -17.50
CA ASN A 277 -21.67 8.14 -16.30
C ASN A 277 -22.71 7.01 -16.45
N PHE A 278 -23.88 7.29 -17.03
CA PHE A 278 -24.87 6.26 -17.32
C PHE A 278 -24.38 5.26 -18.36
N ARG A 279 -23.72 5.72 -19.43
CA ARG A 279 -23.17 4.86 -20.49
C ARG A 279 -22.13 3.89 -19.94
N GLU A 280 -21.22 4.37 -19.10
CA GLU A 280 -20.14 3.57 -18.50
C GLU A 280 -20.65 2.59 -17.45
N LYS A 281 -21.70 2.99 -16.70
CA LYS A 281 -22.24 2.20 -15.58
C LYS A 281 -23.63 1.65 -15.85
N ALA A 282 -23.99 1.44 -17.12
CA ALA A 282 -25.35 1.09 -17.54
C ALA A 282 -25.91 -0.13 -16.77
N LEU A 283 -25.09 -1.17 -16.58
CA LEU A 283 -25.48 -2.36 -15.81
C LEU A 283 -25.75 -2.05 -14.34
N GLU A 284 -24.97 -1.17 -13.71
CA GLU A 284 -25.21 -0.76 -12.32
C GLU A 284 -26.53 0.00 -12.20
N PHE A 285 -26.82 0.92 -13.12
CA PHE A 285 -28.12 1.61 -13.16
C PHE A 285 -29.28 0.63 -13.35
N CYS A 286 -29.18 -0.30 -14.29
CA CYS A 286 -30.22 -1.29 -14.58
C CYS A 286 -30.49 -2.27 -13.43
N THR A 287 -29.47 -2.55 -12.60
CA THR A 287 -29.57 -3.51 -11.50
C THR A 287 -29.72 -2.85 -10.13
N CYS A 288 -29.79 -1.51 -10.07
CA CYS A 288 -29.97 -0.77 -8.82
C CYS A 288 -31.40 -0.96 -8.29
N PRO A 289 -31.59 -1.61 -7.12
CA PRO A 289 -32.91 -1.79 -6.55
C PRO A 289 -33.55 -0.44 -6.21
N TRP A 290 -34.85 -0.30 -6.52
CA TRP A 290 -35.65 0.89 -6.20
C TRP A 290 -35.07 2.21 -6.75
N PHE A 291 -34.37 2.16 -7.87
CA PHE A 291 -33.81 3.35 -8.51
C PHE A 291 -34.93 4.34 -8.90
N ASP A 292 -34.79 5.60 -8.46
CA ASP A 292 -35.66 6.72 -8.81
C ASP A 292 -34.89 7.71 -9.70
N PRO A 293 -35.10 7.66 -11.04
CA PRO A 293 -34.39 8.52 -11.98
C PRO A 293 -34.62 10.01 -11.73
N LYS A 294 -35.83 10.42 -11.31
CA LYS A 294 -36.17 11.84 -11.09
C LYS A 294 -35.43 12.38 -9.88
N LYS A 295 -35.45 11.61 -8.79
CA LYS A 295 -34.71 11.96 -7.58
C LYS A 295 -33.20 11.96 -7.83
N PHE A 296 -32.68 10.92 -8.49
CA PHE A 296 -31.27 10.84 -8.85
C PHE A 296 -30.82 12.07 -9.64
N TYR A 297 -31.54 12.43 -10.69
CA TYR A 297 -31.20 13.60 -11.51
C TYR A 297 -31.26 14.92 -10.73
N THR A 298 -32.24 15.06 -9.83
CA THR A 298 -32.38 16.24 -8.95
C THR A 298 -31.20 16.35 -7.99
N ASP A 299 -30.87 15.25 -7.31
CA ASP A 299 -29.75 15.19 -6.37
C ASP A 299 -28.41 15.42 -7.10
N ALA A 300 -28.22 14.80 -8.27
CA ALA A 300 -27.06 14.98 -9.13
C ALA A 300 -26.90 16.44 -9.59
N SER A 301 -27.99 17.09 -9.99
CA SER A 301 -27.98 18.50 -10.40
C SER A 301 -27.56 19.42 -9.26
N LEU A 302 -28.08 19.17 -8.06
CA LEU A 302 -27.73 19.93 -6.87
C LEU A 302 -26.25 19.74 -6.49
N GLN A 303 -25.77 18.49 -6.51
CA GLN A 303 -24.36 18.20 -6.21
C GLN A 303 -23.42 18.83 -7.24
N ALA A 304 -23.71 18.72 -8.54
CA ALA A 304 -22.92 19.34 -9.58
C ALA A 304 -22.91 20.89 -9.46
N PHE A 305 -24.01 21.50 -9.03
CA PHE A 305 -24.07 22.94 -8.75
C PHE A 305 -23.21 23.34 -7.53
N ASN A 306 -23.23 22.55 -6.45
CA ASN A 306 -22.38 22.80 -5.29
C ASN A 306 -20.90 22.62 -5.63
N LEU A 307 -20.55 21.57 -6.39
CA LEU A 307 -19.19 21.30 -6.85
C LEU A 307 -18.63 22.46 -7.69
N GLN A 308 -19.42 23.01 -8.61
CA GLN A 308 -19.00 24.18 -9.40
C GLN A 308 -18.64 25.38 -8.52
N GLN A 309 -19.44 25.66 -7.49
CA GLN A 309 -19.16 26.74 -6.56
C GLN A 309 -17.90 26.46 -5.73
N VAL A 310 -17.68 25.22 -5.29
CA VAL A 310 -16.45 24.82 -4.57
C VAL A 310 -15.23 25.00 -5.45
N VAL A 311 -15.28 24.55 -6.70
CA VAL A 311 -14.16 24.72 -7.64
C VAL A 311 -13.87 26.20 -7.89
N ASP A 312 -14.89 27.05 -7.99
CA ASP A 312 -14.70 28.50 -8.15
C ASP A 312 -14.14 29.18 -6.89
N ILE A 313 -14.38 28.62 -5.70
CA ILE A 313 -13.78 29.08 -4.44
C ILE A 313 -12.29 28.69 -4.38
N LEU A 314 -11.97 27.43 -4.68
CA LEU A 314 -10.60 26.89 -4.63
C LEU A 314 -9.72 27.46 -5.75
N PHE A 315 -10.30 27.66 -6.93
CA PHE A 315 -9.63 28.07 -8.17
C PHE A 315 -10.37 29.24 -8.84
N PRO A 316 -10.36 30.44 -8.24
CA PRO A 316 -11.09 31.59 -8.74
C PRO A 316 -10.65 31.97 -10.15
N ARG A 317 -11.62 32.29 -11.02
CA ARG A 317 -11.39 32.56 -12.45
C ARG A 317 -11.17 34.04 -12.74
N THR A 318 -11.66 34.91 -11.87
CA THR A 318 -11.55 36.37 -12.03
C THR A 318 -10.83 37.01 -10.84
N ALA A 319 -10.24 38.18 -11.07
CA ALA A 319 -9.62 38.97 -10.00
C ALA A 319 -10.62 39.35 -8.90
N SER A 320 -11.89 39.59 -9.26
CA SER A 320 -12.96 39.87 -8.30
C SER A 320 -13.30 38.66 -7.43
N GLN A 321 -13.34 37.45 -8.00
CA GLN A 321 -13.50 36.22 -7.23
C GLN A 321 -12.31 35.98 -6.31
N ALA A 322 -11.08 36.16 -6.82
CA ALA A 322 -9.86 36.01 -6.02
C ALA A 322 -9.82 36.99 -4.83
N GLN A 323 -10.25 38.24 -5.03
CA GLN A 323 -10.38 39.22 -3.94
C GLN A 323 -11.43 38.79 -2.90
N MET A 324 -12.58 38.29 -3.34
CA MET A 324 -13.62 37.77 -2.44
C MET A 324 -13.15 36.56 -1.61
N THR A 325 -12.45 35.62 -2.24
CA THR A 325 -11.83 34.45 -1.57
C THR A 325 -10.79 34.90 -0.55
N ALA A 326 -9.91 35.84 -0.92
CA ALA A 326 -8.90 36.39 -0.02
C ALA A 326 -9.52 37.13 1.19
N LEU A 327 -10.62 37.87 1.00
CA LEU A 327 -11.34 38.51 2.11
C LEU A 327 -11.97 37.51 3.09
N ARG A 328 -12.25 36.28 2.65
CA ARG A 328 -12.72 35.18 3.52
C ARG A 328 -11.58 34.45 4.23
N GLY A 329 -10.33 34.90 4.05
CA GLY A 329 -9.15 34.26 4.63
C GLY A 329 -8.75 32.95 3.95
N GLU A 330 -9.27 32.69 2.74
CA GLU A 330 -8.96 31.47 2.00
C GLU A 330 -7.71 31.63 1.13
N SER A 331 -6.87 30.60 1.11
CA SER A 331 -5.65 30.57 0.30
C SER A 331 -5.98 30.39 -1.18
N LEU A 332 -5.27 31.10 -2.05
CA LEU A 332 -5.39 30.98 -3.49
C LEU A 332 -4.48 29.86 -4.00
N TYR A 333 -5.03 28.95 -4.80
CA TYR A 333 -4.29 27.86 -5.42
C TYR A 333 -4.22 28.01 -6.93
N ASP A 334 -3.12 27.54 -7.51
CA ASP A 334 -2.95 27.55 -8.95
C ASP A 334 -3.69 26.36 -9.58
N ARG A 335 -4.74 26.67 -10.34
CA ARG A 335 -5.53 25.66 -11.08
C ARG A 335 -4.65 24.83 -12.02
N LYS A 336 -3.58 25.40 -12.58
CA LYS A 336 -2.67 24.68 -13.47
C LYS A 336 -1.95 23.51 -12.79
N LYS A 337 -1.90 23.52 -11.47
CA LYS A 337 -1.31 22.45 -10.66
C LYS A 337 -2.34 21.42 -10.18
N ALA A 338 -3.62 21.63 -10.45
CA ALA A 338 -4.68 20.72 -10.01
C ALA A 338 -4.54 19.37 -10.72
N ILE A 339 -4.45 18.31 -9.94
CA ILE A 339 -4.37 16.92 -10.38
C ILE A 339 -5.54 16.13 -9.78
N LEU A 340 -6.08 15.22 -10.58
CA LEU A 340 -7.22 14.37 -10.24
C LEU A 340 -6.74 12.96 -9.93
N GLU A 341 -7.32 12.36 -8.90
CA GLU A 341 -7.07 10.99 -8.45
C GLU A 341 -5.58 10.59 -8.23
N PRO A 342 -4.67 11.46 -7.72
CA PRO A 342 -3.30 11.05 -7.46
C PRO A 342 -3.21 9.93 -6.41
N SER A 343 -2.37 8.94 -6.68
CA SER A 343 -2.11 7.81 -5.80
C SER A 343 -0.78 7.94 -5.07
N PHE A 344 -0.72 7.36 -3.87
CA PHE A 344 0.45 7.37 -2.99
C PHE A 344 0.71 6.00 -2.40
N VAL A 345 1.99 5.67 -2.27
CA VAL A 345 2.50 4.54 -1.50
C VAL A 345 3.35 5.07 -0.36
N CYS A 346 3.01 4.76 0.88
CA CYS A 346 3.74 5.18 2.08
C CYS A 346 4.19 3.96 2.88
N GLU A 347 5.34 3.40 2.52
CA GLU A 347 5.97 2.30 3.24
C GLU A 347 6.26 2.65 4.71
N ALA A 348 6.60 3.91 5.01
CA ALA A 348 6.90 4.32 6.38
C ALA A 348 5.73 4.03 7.34
N LEU A 349 4.50 4.26 6.87
CA LEU A 349 3.26 4.01 7.62
C LEU A 349 2.58 2.67 7.25
N GLY A 350 3.09 1.97 6.24
CA GLY A 350 2.48 0.76 5.70
C GLY A 350 1.06 0.95 5.17
N ILE A 351 0.84 2.08 4.49
CA ILE A 351 -0.46 2.46 3.92
C ILE A 351 -0.31 2.96 2.48
N GLN A 352 -1.38 2.88 1.71
CA GLN A 352 -1.50 3.49 0.40
C GLN A 352 -2.87 4.16 0.26
N GLY A 353 -3.01 5.08 -0.69
CA GLY A 353 -4.29 5.73 -0.90
C GLY A 353 -4.35 6.56 -2.17
N ARG A 354 -5.56 7.00 -2.48
CA ARG A 354 -5.87 7.79 -3.67
C ARG A 354 -6.76 8.95 -3.26
N VAL A 355 -6.29 10.15 -3.51
CA VAL A 355 -6.97 11.41 -3.17
C VAL A 355 -7.80 11.84 -4.36
N ASP A 356 -8.99 12.40 -4.17
CA ASP A 356 -9.82 12.84 -5.31
C ASP A 356 -9.24 14.04 -6.07
N LEU A 357 -8.77 15.07 -5.35
CA LEU A 357 -8.16 16.27 -5.96
C LEU A 357 -6.97 16.78 -5.12
N MET A 358 -5.88 17.12 -5.78
CA MET A 358 -4.70 17.71 -5.13
C MET A 358 -4.02 18.75 -6.02
N THR A 359 -3.05 19.50 -5.49
CA THR A 359 -2.10 20.26 -6.32
C THR A 359 -0.74 19.55 -6.40
N THR A 360 -0.04 19.66 -7.54
CA THR A 360 1.31 19.06 -7.72
C THR A 360 2.36 19.57 -6.73
N ASP A 361 2.16 20.77 -6.17
CA ASP A 361 3.01 21.32 -5.10
C ASP A 361 2.57 20.91 -3.68
N CYS A 362 1.61 19.99 -3.58
CA CYS A 362 1.11 19.39 -2.35
C CYS A 362 0.52 20.37 -1.32
N LYS A 363 0.17 21.59 -1.74
CA LYS A 363 -0.39 22.62 -0.85
C LYS A 363 -1.87 22.45 -0.58
N LEU A 364 -2.63 21.89 -1.52
CA LEU A 364 -4.05 21.61 -1.39
C LEU A 364 -4.30 20.13 -1.62
N LEU A 365 -5.09 19.53 -0.73
CA LEU A 365 -5.65 18.18 -0.86
C LEU A 365 -7.14 18.26 -0.56
N VAL A 366 -7.98 17.65 -1.40
CA VAL A 366 -9.43 17.62 -1.24
C VAL A 366 -9.92 16.18 -1.37
N GLU A 367 -10.59 15.69 -0.34
CA GLU A 367 -11.33 14.43 -0.36
C GLU A 367 -12.83 14.73 -0.49
N GLN A 368 -13.49 14.11 -1.46
CA GLN A 368 -14.90 14.29 -1.79
C GLN A 368 -15.75 13.17 -1.21
N LYS A 369 -16.91 13.53 -0.67
CA LYS A 369 -17.95 12.63 -0.16
C LYS A 369 -19.32 13.08 -0.67
N SER A 370 -20.08 12.16 -1.27
CA SER A 370 -21.42 12.45 -1.80
C SER A 370 -22.56 12.21 -0.80
N GLY A 371 -22.25 11.52 0.29
CA GLY A 371 -23.21 11.03 1.28
C GLY A 371 -23.75 12.10 2.22
N ARG A 372 -24.67 11.68 3.07
CA ARG A 372 -25.19 12.50 4.17
C ARG A 372 -24.17 12.61 5.30
N ASN A 373 -24.20 13.74 5.98
CA ASN A 373 -23.50 13.97 7.23
C ASN A 373 -24.52 14.47 8.26
N MET A 374 -24.80 13.63 9.26
CA MET A 374 -25.78 13.97 10.30
C MET A 374 -25.34 15.17 11.15
N ASN A 375 -24.04 15.34 11.39
CA ASN A 375 -23.51 16.44 12.18
C ASN A 375 -23.80 17.79 11.53
N ILE A 376 -23.70 17.86 10.19
CA ILE A 376 -24.08 19.05 9.40
C ILE A 376 -25.60 19.26 9.46
N GLU A 377 -26.39 18.20 9.27
CA GLU A 377 -27.85 18.31 9.23
C GLU A 377 -28.48 18.70 10.59
N THR A 378 -27.88 18.27 11.71
CA THR A 378 -28.36 18.60 13.05
C THR A 378 -27.70 19.84 13.65
N HIS A 379 -26.67 20.40 13.00
CA HIS A 379 -25.81 21.44 13.55
C HIS A 379 -25.20 21.04 14.91
N GLN A 380 -24.86 19.75 15.05
CA GLN A 380 -24.19 19.21 16.23
C GLN A 380 -22.83 18.64 15.84
N VAL A 381 -21.79 19.08 16.53
CA VAL A 381 -20.46 18.50 16.35
C VAL A 381 -20.37 17.14 17.03
N ASP A 382 -19.49 16.29 16.51
CA ASP A 382 -19.12 15.05 17.18
C ASP A 382 -18.59 15.36 18.59
N PRO A 383 -19.09 14.70 19.65
CA PRO A 383 -18.70 15.01 21.02
C PRO A 383 -17.27 14.55 21.36
N GLY A 384 -16.70 13.58 20.65
CA GLY A 384 -15.34 13.07 20.88
C GLY A 384 -14.27 13.92 20.21
N TYR A 385 -14.57 14.46 19.03
CA TYR A 385 -13.60 15.21 18.21
C TYR A 385 -13.90 16.72 18.10
N HIS A 386 -15.06 17.15 18.59
CA HIS A 386 -15.56 18.53 18.47
C HIS A 386 -15.55 19.07 17.04
N SER A 387 -15.91 18.19 16.09
CA SER A 387 -15.79 18.44 14.66
C SER A 387 -17.06 17.97 13.93
N TYR A 388 -17.42 18.56 12.79
CA TYR A 388 -18.58 18.11 12.00
C TYR A 388 -18.26 16.93 11.08
N GLN A 389 -16.98 16.57 10.93
CA GLN A 389 -16.54 15.44 10.14
C GLN A 389 -17.10 14.15 10.71
N LEU A 390 -17.52 13.23 9.85
CA LEU A 390 -17.75 11.86 10.28
C LEU A 390 -16.39 11.21 10.59
N GLU A 391 -16.28 10.51 11.71
CA GLU A 391 -15.06 9.84 12.16
C GLU A 391 -14.30 9.09 11.04
N PRO A 392 -14.93 8.19 10.24
CA PRO A 392 -14.20 7.50 9.16
C PRO A 392 -13.60 8.46 8.13
N HIS A 393 -14.31 9.55 7.79
CA HIS A 393 -13.79 10.54 6.84
C HIS A 393 -12.64 11.35 7.46
N TYR A 394 -12.69 11.60 8.77
CA TYR A 394 -11.61 12.28 9.47
C TYR A 394 -10.36 11.41 9.51
N VAL A 395 -10.50 10.12 9.87
CA VAL A 395 -9.40 9.13 9.86
C VAL A 395 -8.72 9.08 8.49
N GLN A 396 -9.50 9.01 7.40
CA GLN A 396 -8.96 9.01 6.04
C GLN A 396 -8.05 10.22 5.78
N LEU A 397 -8.49 11.42 6.16
CA LEU A 397 -7.71 12.64 5.96
C LEU A 397 -6.48 12.75 6.87
N LEU A 398 -6.56 12.25 8.11
CA LEU A 398 -5.41 12.19 9.01
C LEU A 398 -4.32 11.25 8.49
N LEU A 399 -4.71 10.14 7.87
CA LEU A 399 -3.77 9.24 7.22
C LEU A 399 -3.10 9.89 6.00
N TYR A 400 -3.82 10.69 5.21
CA TYR A 400 -3.20 11.50 4.15
C TYR A 400 -2.22 12.55 4.70
N TYR A 401 -2.51 13.20 5.83
CA TYR A 401 -1.51 14.03 6.52
C TYR A 401 -0.23 13.24 6.81
N GLY A 402 -0.36 12.02 7.32
CA GLY A 402 0.77 11.12 7.56
C GLY A 402 1.57 10.82 6.29
N VAL A 403 0.91 10.51 5.17
CA VAL A 403 1.59 10.30 3.87
C VAL A 403 2.40 11.53 3.47
N LEU A 404 1.81 12.73 3.54
CA LEU A 404 2.49 13.98 3.16
C LEU A 404 3.68 14.30 4.07
N GLN A 405 3.55 14.01 5.36
CA GLN A 405 4.62 14.20 6.34
C GLN A 405 5.81 13.26 6.07
N HIS A 406 5.55 11.97 5.86
CA HIS A 406 6.61 10.96 5.79
C HIS A 406 7.22 10.81 4.39
N ASN A 407 6.42 10.91 3.32
CA ASN A 407 6.93 10.81 1.95
C ASN A 407 7.54 12.13 1.44
N PHE A 408 6.86 13.24 1.67
CA PHE A 408 7.23 14.55 1.08
C PHE A 408 7.89 15.51 2.08
N LYS A 409 8.04 15.10 3.35
CA LYS A 409 8.67 15.90 4.42
C LYS A 409 7.98 17.26 4.63
N LEU A 410 6.67 17.32 4.35
CA LEU A 410 5.86 18.51 4.53
C LEU A 410 5.35 18.61 5.96
N SER A 411 5.47 19.80 6.55
CA SER A 411 4.88 20.09 7.85
C SER A 411 3.39 20.43 7.71
N ASN A 412 2.60 20.12 8.74
CA ASN A 412 1.13 20.25 8.69
C ASN A 412 0.64 21.68 8.43
N ASP A 413 1.43 22.70 8.79
CA ASP A 413 1.15 24.11 8.55
C ASP A 413 1.28 24.53 7.07
N ARG A 414 1.94 23.71 6.24
CA ARG A 414 2.16 23.97 4.82
C ARG A 414 1.13 23.31 3.90
N VAL A 415 0.29 22.44 4.45
CA VAL A 415 -0.70 21.64 3.71
C VAL A 415 -2.10 22.02 4.16
N ASN A 416 -2.94 22.38 3.19
CA ASN A 416 -4.36 22.60 3.41
C ASN A 416 -5.15 21.36 2.94
N ILE A 417 -5.58 20.55 3.91
CA ILE A 417 -6.46 19.40 3.64
C ILE A 417 -7.92 19.79 3.86
N ARG A 418 -8.75 19.49 2.86
CA ARG A 418 -10.18 19.78 2.83
C ARG A 418 -11.01 18.50 2.73
N LEU A 419 -12.11 18.46 3.46
CA LEU A 419 -13.19 17.50 3.26
C LEU A 419 -14.34 18.19 2.53
N LEU A 420 -14.79 17.62 1.42
CA LEU A 420 -15.86 18.16 0.59
C LEU A 420 -17.08 17.25 0.59
N TYR A 421 -18.14 17.64 1.30
CA TYR A 421 -19.45 17.01 1.17
C TYR A 421 -20.27 17.67 0.06
N SER A 422 -20.25 17.09 -1.15
CA SER A 422 -20.89 17.69 -2.35
C SER A 422 -22.41 17.86 -2.23
N LYS A 423 -23.05 17.12 -1.33
CA LYS A 423 -24.48 17.27 -1.02
C LYS A 423 -24.83 18.65 -0.46
N TYR A 424 -23.94 19.28 0.28
CA TYR A 424 -24.20 20.53 0.99
C TYR A 424 -23.60 21.73 0.25
N ARG A 425 -24.12 22.93 0.54
CA ARG A 425 -23.58 24.17 -0.03
C ARG A 425 -22.13 24.38 0.46
N PRO A 426 -21.26 25.08 -0.30
CA PRO A 426 -19.85 25.23 0.05
C PRO A 426 -19.57 25.72 1.48
N GLN A 427 -20.40 26.62 2.00
CA GLN A 427 -20.28 27.17 3.36
C GLN A 427 -20.31 26.10 4.47
N ASP A 428 -21.06 25.00 4.23
CA ASP A 428 -21.24 23.90 5.19
C ASP A 428 -20.49 22.64 4.73
N GLY A 429 -20.36 22.46 3.41
CA GLY A 429 -19.83 21.26 2.77
C GLY A 429 -18.33 21.28 2.50
N LEU A 430 -17.67 22.44 2.39
CA LEU A 430 -16.22 22.55 2.17
C LEU A 430 -15.51 22.86 3.49
N MET A 431 -15.02 21.82 4.14
CA MET A 431 -14.48 21.89 5.49
C MET A 431 -12.96 21.89 5.50
N VAL A 432 -12.34 22.73 6.34
CA VAL A 432 -10.93 22.59 6.72
C VAL A 432 -10.81 21.44 7.72
N VAL A 433 -9.79 20.60 7.54
CA VAL A 433 -9.50 19.53 8.49
C VAL A 433 -8.22 19.86 9.23
N ALA A 434 -8.30 19.97 10.55
CA ALA A 434 -7.13 20.13 11.41
C ALA A 434 -6.48 18.77 11.67
N TYR A 435 -5.18 18.74 11.87
CA TYR A 435 -4.50 17.51 12.26
C TYR A 435 -4.80 17.17 13.73
N TYR A 436 -5.32 15.97 13.99
CA TYR A 436 -5.61 15.48 15.33
C TYR A 436 -4.80 14.22 15.66
N GLN A 437 -3.74 14.43 16.43
CA GLN A 437 -2.72 13.41 16.67
C GLN A 437 -3.27 12.16 17.38
N LYS A 438 -4.24 12.29 18.28
CA LYS A 438 -4.79 11.15 19.03
C LYS A 438 -5.47 10.16 18.07
N LEU A 439 -6.41 10.64 17.26
CA LEU A 439 -7.12 9.80 16.28
C LEU A 439 -6.17 9.27 15.19
N PHE A 440 -5.14 10.04 14.81
CA PHE A 440 -4.11 9.53 13.90
C PHE A 440 -3.33 8.35 14.50
N LYS A 441 -2.87 8.47 15.77
CA LYS A 441 -2.21 7.37 16.49
C LYS A 441 -3.11 6.15 16.61
N GLU A 442 -4.39 6.36 16.92
CA GLU A 442 -5.41 5.32 16.99
C GLU A 442 -5.61 4.61 15.64
N ALA A 443 -5.61 5.34 14.52
CA ALA A 443 -5.64 4.75 13.18
C ALA A 443 -4.40 3.91 12.87
N ILE A 444 -3.21 4.32 13.29
CA ILE A 444 -1.97 3.52 13.15
C ILE A 444 -2.00 2.28 14.05
N GLN A 445 -2.49 2.41 15.28
CA GLN A 445 -2.70 1.28 16.19
C GLN A 445 -3.67 0.26 15.59
N TYR A 446 -4.83 0.72 15.09
CA TYR A 446 -5.79 -0.14 14.40
C TYR A 446 -5.14 -0.83 13.19
N ARG A 447 -4.38 -0.09 12.37
CA ARG A 447 -3.66 -0.64 11.22
C ARG A 447 -2.68 -1.74 11.64
N ASN A 448 -1.95 -1.57 12.73
CA ASN A 448 -1.04 -2.59 13.25
C ASN A 448 -1.79 -3.85 13.70
N GLN A 449 -2.90 -3.69 14.44
CA GLN A 449 -3.71 -4.81 14.89
C GLN A 449 -4.36 -5.55 13.71
N LEU A 450 -4.84 -4.82 12.70
CA LEU A 450 -5.39 -5.38 11.45
C LEU A 450 -4.34 -6.22 10.72
N VAL A 451 -3.14 -5.70 10.55
CA VAL A 451 -2.06 -6.41 9.84
C VAL A 451 -1.63 -7.64 10.65
N ALA A 452 -1.43 -7.51 11.96
CA ALA A 452 -1.10 -8.65 12.81
C ALA A 452 -2.17 -9.76 12.76
N ALA A 453 -3.46 -9.39 12.84
CA ALA A 453 -4.57 -10.34 12.70
C ALA A 453 -4.58 -10.99 11.31
N SER A 454 -4.28 -10.25 10.25
CA SER A 454 -4.21 -10.79 8.88
C SER A 454 -3.09 -11.83 8.74
N PHE A 455 -1.91 -11.55 9.28
CA PHE A 455 -0.78 -12.49 9.32
C PHE A 455 -1.11 -13.74 10.15
N GLU A 456 -1.75 -13.56 11.30
CA GLU A 456 -2.17 -14.67 12.15
C GLU A 456 -3.17 -15.59 11.46
N VAL A 457 -4.24 -15.02 10.89
CA VAL A 457 -5.27 -15.77 10.15
C VAL A 457 -4.65 -16.47 8.93
N ALA A 458 -3.74 -15.82 8.21
CA ALA A 458 -3.04 -16.44 7.09
C ALA A 458 -2.15 -17.60 7.56
N LYS A 459 -1.46 -17.48 8.70
CA LYS A 459 -0.55 -18.50 9.22
C LYS A 459 -1.30 -19.69 9.83
N GLU A 460 -2.14 -19.45 10.83
CA GLU A 460 -2.83 -20.47 11.63
C GLU A 460 -4.08 -21.02 10.92
N GLY A 461 -4.64 -20.26 9.97
CA GLY A 461 -5.82 -20.64 9.20
C GLY A 461 -7.09 -19.91 9.66
N PHE A 462 -8.03 -19.73 8.72
CA PHE A 462 -9.26 -18.97 8.95
C PHE A 462 -10.17 -19.58 10.02
N GLU A 463 -10.14 -20.91 10.19
CA GLU A 463 -10.91 -21.61 11.21
C GLU A 463 -10.65 -21.06 12.62
N HIS A 464 -9.42 -20.61 12.91
CA HIS A 464 -9.04 -20.05 14.20
C HIS A 464 -9.85 -18.79 14.57
N ALA A 465 -10.16 -17.94 13.58
CA ALA A 465 -10.90 -16.70 13.77
C ALA A 465 -12.42 -16.85 13.55
N LEU A 466 -12.89 -18.01 13.10
CA LEU A 466 -14.29 -18.22 12.70
C LEU A 466 -15.27 -17.83 13.82
N ASN A 467 -14.97 -18.24 15.05
CA ASN A 467 -15.79 -17.99 16.24
C ASN A 467 -15.80 -16.52 16.68
N GLU A 468 -14.84 -15.71 16.25
CA GLU A 468 -14.76 -14.29 16.58
C GLU A 468 -15.64 -13.41 15.68
N PHE A 469 -16.11 -13.94 14.55
CA PHE A 469 -17.06 -13.23 13.69
C PHE A 469 -18.46 -13.25 14.30
N THR A 470 -18.70 -12.43 15.32
CA THR A 470 -20.00 -12.22 15.97
C THR A 470 -20.24 -10.74 16.23
N PRO A 471 -21.49 -10.24 16.21
CA PRO A 471 -21.78 -8.86 16.56
C PRO A 471 -21.26 -8.46 17.96
N GLU A 472 -21.22 -9.40 18.89
CA GLU A 472 -20.79 -9.19 20.27
C GLU A 472 -19.28 -8.93 20.35
N VAL A 473 -18.45 -9.72 19.65
CA VAL A 473 -16.99 -9.51 19.59
C VAL A 473 -16.64 -8.24 18.80
N LEU A 474 -17.35 -7.99 17.69
CA LEU A 474 -17.07 -6.85 16.82
C LEU A 474 -17.50 -5.50 17.41
N ASN A 475 -18.42 -5.50 18.38
CA ASN A 475 -18.92 -4.31 19.09
C ASN A 475 -18.05 -3.96 20.31
N VAL A 476 -16.83 -3.50 20.04
CA VAL A 476 -15.87 -3.14 21.09
C VAL A 476 -16.32 -1.94 21.93
N ALA A 477 -17.19 -1.07 21.40
CA ALA A 477 -17.77 0.04 22.15
C ALA A 477 -18.92 -0.37 23.08
N GLY A 478 -19.43 -1.60 22.97
CA GLY A 478 -20.59 -2.06 23.73
C GLY A 478 -21.87 -1.30 23.41
N THR A 479 -22.00 -0.75 22.19
CA THR A 479 -23.15 0.05 21.77
C THR A 479 -24.42 -0.79 21.74
N GLN A 480 -25.50 -0.29 22.36
CA GLN A 480 -26.80 -1.00 22.46
C GLN A 480 -28.00 -0.08 22.14
N ASP A 481 -27.77 1.06 21.50
CA ASP A 481 -28.84 2.00 21.19
C ASP A 481 -29.80 1.46 20.09
N PHE A 482 -30.86 2.23 19.83
CA PHE A 482 -31.84 1.90 18.80
C PHE A 482 -31.21 1.79 17.41
N PHE A 483 -30.26 2.66 17.07
CA PHE A 483 -29.65 2.67 15.75
C PHE A 483 -28.81 1.42 15.51
N TYR A 484 -27.98 1.04 16.49
CA TYR A 484 -27.19 -0.18 16.47
C TYR A 484 -28.09 -1.41 16.35
N ASN A 485 -29.04 -1.58 17.26
CA ASN A 485 -29.87 -2.77 17.30
C ASN A 485 -30.82 -2.91 16.10
N LYS A 486 -31.33 -1.79 15.56
CA LYS A 486 -32.28 -1.82 14.45
C LYS A 486 -31.61 -1.89 13.07
N TYR A 487 -30.43 -1.28 12.90
CA TYR A 487 -29.83 -1.09 11.58
C TYR A 487 -28.44 -1.72 11.44
N LEU A 488 -27.55 -1.58 12.44
CA LEU A 488 -26.16 -2.05 12.31
C LEU A 488 -26.02 -3.54 12.63
N LYS A 489 -26.53 -3.99 13.78
CA LYS A 489 -26.46 -5.40 14.22
C LYS A 489 -27.03 -6.36 13.16
N PRO A 490 -28.22 -6.13 12.56
CA PRO A 490 -28.75 -7.04 11.53
C PRO A 490 -27.86 -7.13 10.28
N GLN A 491 -27.16 -6.05 9.90
CA GLN A 491 -26.24 -6.07 8.77
C GLN A 491 -24.98 -6.87 9.07
N ILE A 492 -24.45 -6.78 10.29
CA ILE A 492 -23.32 -7.60 10.75
C ILE A 492 -23.74 -9.07 10.77
N GLU A 493 -24.89 -9.37 11.38
CA GLU A 493 -25.45 -10.72 11.48
C GLU A 493 -25.71 -11.37 10.12
N ALA A 494 -26.13 -10.59 9.11
CA ALA A 494 -26.34 -11.11 7.75
C ALA A 494 -25.06 -11.69 7.14
N ILE A 495 -23.89 -11.25 7.59
CA ILE A 495 -22.59 -11.73 7.13
C ILE A 495 -22.06 -12.81 8.06
N THR A 496 -22.20 -12.63 9.38
CA THR A 496 -21.61 -13.51 10.37
C THR A 496 -22.40 -14.79 10.62
N LYS A 497 -23.75 -14.75 10.65
CA LYS A 497 -24.58 -15.93 10.91
C LYS A 497 -24.31 -17.10 9.95
N PRO A 498 -24.18 -16.89 8.62
CA PRO A 498 -23.87 -17.98 7.70
C PRO A 498 -22.60 -18.76 8.05
N LEU A 499 -21.58 -18.09 8.61
CA LEU A 499 -20.30 -18.70 9.00
C LEU A 499 -20.48 -19.76 10.11
N HIS A 500 -21.48 -19.60 10.97
CA HIS A 500 -21.76 -20.47 12.11
C HIS A 500 -22.79 -21.56 11.82
N THR A 501 -23.34 -21.60 10.60
CA THR A 501 -24.40 -22.54 10.19
C THR A 501 -23.96 -23.50 9.09
N LEU A 502 -22.66 -23.56 8.82
CA LEU A 502 -22.07 -24.41 7.79
C LEU A 502 -22.15 -25.88 8.22
N SER A 503 -22.39 -26.78 7.26
CA SER A 503 -22.11 -28.20 7.46
C SER A 503 -20.60 -28.45 7.52
N PRO A 504 -20.14 -29.58 8.09
CA PRO A 504 -18.71 -29.87 8.19
C PRO A 504 -17.94 -29.79 6.86
N LEU A 505 -18.58 -30.17 5.75
CA LEU A 505 -17.96 -30.08 4.42
C LEU A 505 -17.87 -28.64 3.92
N GLU A 506 -18.92 -27.85 4.11
CA GLU A 506 -18.95 -26.43 3.71
C GLU A 506 -17.94 -25.61 4.52
N GLU A 507 -17.85 -25.88 5.82
CA GLU A 507 -16.87 -25.26 6.72
C GLU A 507 -15.43 -25.61 6.30
N ALA A 508 -15.15 -26.90 6.08
CA ALA A 508 -13.83 -27.35 5.64
C ALA A 508 -13.42 -26.70 4.30
N TYR A 509 -14.35 -26.63 3.34
CA TYR A 509 -14.10 -25.97 2.06
C TYR A 509 -13.87 -24.46 2.23
N PHE A 510 -14.78 -23.77 2.94
CA PHE A 510 -14.74 -22.32 3.12
C PHE A 510 -13.46 -21.90 3.86
N CYS A 511 -13.16 -22.53 4.99
CA CYS A 511 -11.97 -22.21 5.79
C CYS A 511 -10.68 -22.50 5.02
N ARG A 512 -10.61 -23.61 4.26
CA ARG A 512 -9.45 -23.92 3.41
C ARG A 512 -9.25 -22.87 2.33
N MET A 513 -10.31 -22.52 1.59
CA MET A 513 -10.22 -21.56 0.48
C MET A 513 -10.00 -20.13 0.97
N MET A 514 -10.61 -19.73 2.09
CA MET A 514 -10.36 -18.43 2.71
C MET A 514 -8.91 -18.31 3.17
N THR A 515 -8.38 -19.34 3.85
CA THR A 515 -6.96 -19.39 4.23
C THR A 515 -6.04 -19.31 3.02
N PHE A 516 -6.36 -20.03 1.94
CA PHE A 516 -5.60 -19.96 0.69
C PHE A 516 -5.58 -18.54 0.12
N VAL A 517 -6.73 -17.90 -0.03
CA VAL A 517 -6.83 -16.53 -0.56
C VAL A 517 -6.07 -15.52 0.30
N LEU A 518 -6.14 -15.63 1.62
CA LEU A 518 -5.42 -14.73 2.54
C LEU A 518 -3.91 -14.95 2.50
N ARG A 519 -3.45 -16.19 2.35
CA ARG A 519 -2.02 -16.50 2.15
C ARG A 519 -1.51 -15.92 0.82
N GLU A 520 -2.26 -16.08 -0.25
CA GLU A 520 -1.91 -15.50 -1.56
C GLU A 520 -1.86 -13.98 -1.50
N GLN A 521 -2.81 -13.32 -0.81
CA GLN A 521 -2.77 -11.87 -0.59
C GLN A 521 -1.51 -11.44 0.16
N MET A 522 -1.17 -12.14 1.24
CA MET A 522 0.02 -11.85 2.04
C MET A 522 1.29 -11.98 1.18
N ILE A 523 1.44 -13.09 0.45
CA ILE A 523 2.58 -13.34 -0.46
C ILE A 523 2.64 -12.28 -1.57
N SER A 524 1.51 -11.89 -2.15
CA SER A 524 1.47 -10.84 -3.18
C SER A 524 1.85 -9.45 -2.65
N LYS A 525 1.61 -9.18 -1.36
CA LYS A 525 1.94 -7.88 -0.75
C LYS A 525 3.38 -7.79 -0.27
N VAL A 526 3.84 -8.77 0.51
CA VAL A 526 5.16 -8.71 1.18
C VAL A 526 6.19 -9.67 0.60
N GLY A 527 5.80 -10.48 -0.40
CA GLY A 527 6.62 -11.55 -0.93
C GLY A 527 6.54 -12.83 -0.09
N ALA A 528 6.83 -13.96 -0.72
CA ALA A 528 7.20 -15.17 0.01
C ALA A 528 8.72 -15.24 0.19
N GLN A 529 9.44 -14.85 -0.86
CA GLN A 529 10.87 -14.92 -1.06
C GLN A 529 11.25 -13.81 -2.07
N GLU A 530 12.40 -13.19 -1.90
CA GLU A 530 12.87 -12.11 -2.79
C GLU A 530 13.40 -12.74 -4.09
N GLY A 531 13.07 -12.18 -5.25
CA GLY A 531 13.57 -12.62 -6.56
C GLY A 531 12.90 -13.86 -7.19
N THR A 532 11.92 -14.52 -6.53
CA THR A 532 11.20 -15.67 -7.13
C THR A 532 9.78 -15.35 -7.61
N ASN A 533 9.08 -14.42 -6.95
CA ASN A 533 7.75 -13.91 -7.34
C ASN A 533 7.72 -12.39 -7.14
N THR A 534 7.20 -11.64 -8.11
CA THR A 534 7.01 -10.20 -8.00
C THR A 534 6.00 -9.87 -6.90
N SER A 535 6.42 -9.12 -5.89
CA SER A 535 5.59 -8.66 -4.78
C SER A 535 5.35 -7.15 -4.83
N SER A 536 4.34 -6.67 -4.12
CA SER A 536 4.06 -5.22 -4.03
C SER A 536 5.18 -4.46 -3.34
N SER A 537 5.86 -5.08 -2.36
CA SER A 537 6.97 -4.44 -1.64
C SER A 537 8.24 -4.31 -2.45
N ASP A 538 8.41 -5.10 -3.52
CA ASP A 538 9.53 -5.01 -4.45
C ASP A 538 9.68 -3.59 -5.04
N LEU A 539 8.58 -2.82 -5.09
CA LEU A 539 8.60 -1.40 -5.45
C LEU A 539 9.59 -0.56 -4.62
N TRP A 540 9.94 -0.96 -3.39
CA TRP A 540 10.93 -0.27 -2.57
C TRP A 540 11.96 -1.17 -1.89
N THR A 541 11.77 -2.48 -1.88
CA THR A 541 12.74 -3.44 -1.32
C THR A 541 13.76 -3.88 -2.35
N MET A 542 13.36 -4.08 -3.61
CA MET A 542 14.23 -4.57 -4.68
C MET A 542 15.13 -3.43 -5.22
N PRO A 543 16.46 -3.63 -5.30
CA PRO A 543 17.37 -2.66 -5.90
C PRO A 543 17.03 -2.35 -7.37
N LEU A 544 17.30 -1.12 -7.81
CA LEU A 544 16.99 -0.69 -9.18
C LEU A 544 17.65 -1.55 -10.25
N SER A 545 18.90 -1.97 -10.01
CA SER A 545 19.65 -2.83 -10.93
C SER A 545 18.97 -4.18 -11.13
N GLU A 546 18.41 -4.77 -10.09
CA GLU A 546 17.67 -6.03 -10.14
C GLU A 546 16.30 -5.84 -10.80
N LYS A 547 15.60 -4.74 -10.52
CA LYS A 547 14.34 -4.42 -11.21
C LYS A 547 14.51 -4.32 -12.73
N LYS A 548 15.61 -3.71 -13.19
CA LYS A 548 15.94 -3.60 -14.63
C LYS A 548 16.19 -4.97 -15.24
N ASP A 549 16.95 -5.83 -14.56
CA ASP A 549 17.22 -7.19 -15.01
C ASP A 549 15.99 -8.08 -15.07
N ALA A 550 15.12 -7.97 -14.07
CA ALA A 550 13.86 -8.67 -14.04
C ALA A 550 12.84 -8.09 -15.04
N GLY A 551 13.16 -6.96 -15.68
CA GLY A 551 12.26 -6.26 -16.60
C GLY A 551 11.05 -5.63 -15.92
N ASN A 552 11.10 -5.40 -14.61
CA ASN A 552 9.97 -4.92 -13.80
C ASN A 552 9.85 -3.39 -13.75
N ILE A 553 10.79 -2.67 -14.37
CA ILE A 553 10.77 -1.21 -14.45
C ILE A 553 11.29 -0.74 -15.80
N TYR A 554 10.62 0.27 -16.36
CA TYR A 554 11.23 1.13 -17.39
C TYR A 554 11.75 2.41 -16.74
N THR A 555 12.94 2.86 -17.13
CA THR A 555 13.50 4.14 -16.65
C THR A 555 13.88 5.07 -17.80
N ASP A 556 14.09 6.33 -17.43
CA ASP A 556 14.57 7.39 -18.31
C ASP A 556 13.64 7.64 -19.51
N LEU A 557 12.37 7.29 -19.35
CA LEU A 557 11.34 7.53 -20.34
C LEU A 557 11.08 9.03 -20.47
N HIS A 558 10.85 9.51 -21.69
CA HIS A 558 10.53 10.91 -21.93
C HIS A 558 9.20 11.02 -22.66
N ILE A 559 8.33 11.90 -22.18
CA ILE A 559 7.03 12.10 -22.82
C ILE A 559 7.23 12.77 -24.18
N ILE A 560 6.75 12.12 -25.23
CA ILE A 560 6.80 12.63 -26.61
C ILE A 560 5.43 13.13 -27.07
N ARG A 561 4.33 12.54 -26.59
CA ARG A 561 2.96 12.95 -26.92
C ARG A 561 2.05 12.83 -25.70
N LYS A 562 1.08 13.75 -25.64
CA LYS A 562 0.02 13.82 -24.63
C LYS A 562 -1.28 14.03 -25.37
N GLU A 563 -2.20 13.09 -25.28
CA GLU A 563 -3.42 13.05 -26.08
C GLU A 563 -4.66 12.86 -25.20
N GLN A 564 -5.79 13.30 -25.72
CA GLN A 564 -7.11 13.06 -25.13
C GLN A 564 -7.76 11.94 -25.93
N SER A 565 -8.11 10.84 -25.25
CA SER A 565 -8.75 9.69 -25.91
C SER A 565 -10.10 10.04 -26.55
N CYS A 566 -10.82 11.02 -26.01
CA CYS A 566 -12.07 11.51 -26.59
C CYS A 566 -12.31 13.00 -26.32
N THR A 567 -13.20 13.62 -27.10
CA THR A 567 -13.56 15.03 -26.94
C THR A 567 -14.13 15.29 -25.55
N GLY A 568 -13.37 16.02 -24.71
CA GLY A 568 -13.77 16.36 -23.35
C GLY A 568 -13.13 15.50 -22.26
N SER A 569 -12.38 14.44 -22.61
CA SER A 569 -11.52 13.77 -21.62
C SER A 569 -10.31 14.65 -21.28
N GLY A 570 -9.73 14.43 -20.10
CA GLY A 570 -8.41 14.97 -19.77
C GLY A 570 -7.33 14.35 -20.65
N TYR A 571 -6.10 14.85 -20.54
CA TYR A 571 -4.92 14.18 -21.10
C TYR A 571 -4.73 12.85 -20.38
N ASP A 572 -5.22 11.78 -21.01
CA ASP A 572 -5.31 10.42 -20.48
C ASP A 572 -4.42 9.44 -21.24
N THR A 573 -3.91 9.83 -22.41
CA THR A 573 -3.09 8.97 -23.26
C THR A 573 -1.69 9.58 -23.36
N ILE A 574 -0.72 8.95 -22.71
CA ILE A 574 0.66 9.44 -22.62
C ILE A 574 1.56 8.50 -23.42
N THR A 575 2.18 9.04 -24.47
CA THR A 575 3.21 8.31 -25.23
C THR A 575 4.58 8.73 -24.75
N LEU A 576 5.40 7.76 -24.37
CA LEU A 576 6.77 7.96 -23.91
C LEU A 576 7.76 7.30 -24.87
N SER A 577 8.87 7.97 -25.14
CA SER A 577 10.00 7.35 -25.80
C SER A 577 10.75 6.46 -24.82
N VAL A 578 11.16 5.30 -25.30
CA VAL A 578 11.97 4.32 -24.59
C VAL A 578 13.42 4.51 -25.07
N PRO A 579 14.33 5.06 -24.24
CA PRO A 579 15.74 5.09 -24.60
C PRO A 579 16.34 3.68 -24.52
N ASP A 580 17.58 3.53 -24.98
CA ASP A 580 18.32 2.27 -24.82
C ASP A 580 18.36 1.85 -23.34
N GLN A 581 17.63 0.78 -23.01
CA GLN A 581 17.53 0.22 -21.66
C GLN A 581 18.70 -0.72 -21.34
N GLY A 582 19.64 -0.93 -22.27
CA GLY A 582 20.73 -1.88 -22.16
C GLY A 582 20.49 -3.15 -22.99
N LYS A 583 21.58 -3.83 -23.37
CA LYS A 583 21.57 -4.95 -24.33
C LYS A 583 20.77 -6.18 -23.89
N ASP A 584 20.56 -6.36 -22.60
CA ASP A 584 19.92 -7.54 -22.02
C ASP A 584 18.55 -7.22 -21.40
N PHE A 585 18.01 -6.01 -21.60
CA PHE A 585 16.73 -5.62 -21.05
C PHE A 585 15.57 -6.35 -21.76
N LEU A 586 14.87 -7.20 -21.02
CA LEU A 586 13.66 -7.89 -21.47
C LEU A 586 12.49 -7.46 -20.57
N PRO A 587 11.61 -6.56 -21.02
CA PRO A 587 10.55 -6.05 -20.18
C PRO A 587 9.55 -7.15 -19.81
N ASN A 588 9.27 -7.28 -18.53
CA ASN A 588 8.23 -8.14 -17.97
C ASN A 588 6.91 -7.37 -17.88
N PHE A 589 6.49 -6.78 -18.99
CA PHE A 589 5.25 -6.02 -19.11
C PHE A 589 4.43 -6.51 -20.29
N ARG A 590 3.10 -6.45 -20.17
CA ARG A 590 2.13 -6.85 -21.17
C ARG A 590 1.11 -5.75 -21.41
N ILE A 591 0.58 -5.71 -22.62
CA ILE A 591 -0.59 -4.88 -22.93
C ILE A 591 -1.74 -5.30 -22.00
N GLY A 592 -2.33 -4.33 -21.33
CA GLY A 592 -3.36 -4.55 -20.31
C GLY A 592 -2.84 -4.56 -18.87
N ASP A 593 -1.53 -4.59 -18.64
CA ASP A 593 -0.98 -4.52 -17.28
C ASP A 593 -1.26 -3.16 -16.64
N MET A 594 -1.68 -3.19 -15.37
CA MET A 594 -1.83 -1.98 -14.57
C MET A 594 -0.45 -1.48 -14.17
N VAL A 595 -0.23 -0.17 -14.29
CA VAL A 595 1.07 0.46 -14.02
C VAL A 595 0.96 1.74 -13.21
N TYR A 596 2.04 2.05 -12.51
CA TYR A 596 2.33 3.37 -11.98
C TYR A 596 3.23 4.12 -12.97
N LEU A 597 2.75 5.25 -13.48
CA LEU A 597 3.55 6.24 -14.18
C LEU A 597 3.92 7.36 -13.21
N TYR A 598 5.20 7.68 -13.09
CA TYR A 598 5.65 8.77 -12.22
C TYR A 598 6.97 9.37 -12.70
N THR A 599 7.23 10.61 -12.29
CA THR A 599 8.47 11.31 -12.61
C THR A 599 9.43 11.31 -11.42
N TYR A 600 10.72 11.40 -11.72
CA TYR A 600 11.78 11.52 -10.72
C TYR A 600 12.83 12.54 -11.19
N LYS A 601 13.65 13.03 -10.26
CA LYS A 601 14.64 14.07 -10.59
C LYS A 601 15.77 13.49 -11.43
N LEU A 602 16.31 14.31 -12.33
CA LEU A 602 17.48 13.94 -13.11
C LEU A 602 18.65 13.56 -12.19
N LYS A 603 19.29 12.41 -12.48
CA LYS A 603 20.39 11.82 -11.70
C LYS A 603 20.01 11.28 -10.31
N GLU A 604 18.73 11.27 -9.95
CA GLU A 604 18.24 10.49 -8.81
C GLU A 604 17.64 9.17 -9.31
N GLU A 605 17.60 8.15 -8.46
CA GLU A 605 16.89 6.90 -8.78
C GLU A 605 15.37 7.08 -8.67
N PRO A 606 14.59 6.40 -9.54
CA PRO A 606 13.15 6.35 -9.41
C PRO A 606 12.74 5.68 -8.07
N ASP A 607 11.83 6.32 -7.34
CA ASP A 607 11.34 5.83 -6.05
C ASP A 607 9.86 6.22 -5.88
N VAL A 608 8.97 5.22 -5.92
CA VAL A 608 7.52 5.41 -5.79
C VAL A 608 7.12 6.13 -4.49
N ARG A 609 7.94 6.04 -3.44
CA ARG A 609 7.64 6.64 -2.12
C ARG A 609 7.89 8.15 -2.12
N LYS A 610 8.55 8.69 -3.14
CA LYS A 610 8.93 10.11 -3.26
C LYS A 610 8.19 10.83 -4.38
N ALA A 611 7.24 10.17 -5.03
CA ALA A 611 6.54 10.69 -6.19
C ALA A 611 5.01 10.64 -6.02
N ILE A 612 4.33 11.49 -6.77
CA ILE A 612 2.89 11.34 -7.04
C ILE A 612 2.76 10.29 -8.14
N LEU A 613 1.92 9.28 -7.91
CA LEU A 613 1.75 8.17 -8.83
C LEU A 613 0.47 8.33 -9.65
N TYR A 614 0.60 8.25 -10.98
CA TYR A 614 -0.53 8.16 -11.89
C TYR A 614 -0.78 6.70 -12.22
N LYS A 615 -1.97 6.19 -11.86
CA LYS A 615 -2.38 4.83 -12.23
C LYS A 615 -2.85 4.81 -13.68
N GLY A 616 -2.50 3.77 -14.40
CA GLY A 616 -2.95 3.55 -15.76
C GLY A 616 -2.78 2.10 -16.19
N VAL A 617 -3.01 1.88 -17.47
CA VAL A 617 -2.87 0.59 -18.15
C VAL A 617 -1.93 0.76 -19.33
N LEU A 618 -1.03 -0.20 -19.54
CA LEU A 618 -0.22 -0.25 -20.75
C LEU A 618 -1.09 -0.58 -21.95
N GLN A 619 -1.23 0.39 -22.87
CA GLN A 619 -2.05 0.26 -24.06
C GLN A 619 -1.26 -0.28 -25.24
N GLU A 620 -0.04 0.22 -25.44
CA GLU A 620 0.88 -0.24 -26.50
C GLU A 620 2.31 -0.31 -25.98
N ILE A 621 3.06 -1.30 -26.48
CA ILE A 621 4.47 -1.52 -26.15
C ILE A 621 5.22 -1.75 -27.47
N HIS A 622 6.09 -0.82 -27.82
CA HIS A 622 7.02 -0.91 -28.94
C HIS A 622 8.47 -0.85 -28.41
N SER A 623 9.45 -1.08 -29.28
CA SER A 623 10.87 -1.06 -28.89
C SER A 623 11.39 0.32 -28.49
N ASP A 624 10.82 1.37 -29.07
CA ASP A 624 11.24 2.77 -28.95
C ASP A 624 10.14 3.68 -28.35
N GLU A 625 8.91 3.17 -28.22
CA GLU A 625 7.77 3.92 -27.67
C GLU A 625 6.87 3.02 -26.81
N ILE A 626 6.30 3.60 -25.75
CA ILE A 626 5.27 2.97 -24.91
C ILE A 626 4.11 3.95 -24.76
N VAL A 627 2.88 3.42 -24.79
CA VAL A 627 1.66 4.19 -24.58
C VAL A 627 0.98 3.74 -23.30
N VAL A 628 0.83 4.66 -22.36
CA VAL A 628 0.08 4.47 -21.11
C VAL A 628 -1.26 5.19 -21.22
N HIS A 629 -2.34 4.46 -20.99
CA HIS A 629 -3.67 5.04 -20.78
C HIS A 629 -3.93 5.21 -19.28
N LEU A 630 -3.97 6.44 -18.80
CA LEU A 630 -4.24 6.77 -17.41
C LEU A 630 -5.69 6.42 -17.07
N THR A 631 -5.91 5.95 -15.83
CA THR A 631 -7.26 5.75 -15.30
C THR A 631 -8.03 7.08 -15.27
N ASP A 632 -7.32 8.16 -14.95
CA ASP A 632 -7.89 9.49 -14.75
C ASP A 632 -7.09 10.53 -15.56
N GLY A 633 -7.73 11.05 -16.61
CA GLY A 633 -7.14 12.05 -17.48
C GLY A 633 -6.93 13.39 -16.76
N GLN A 634 -5.76 13.99 -16.97
CA GLN A 634 -5.39 15.25 -16.29
C GLN A 634 -5.73 16.47 -17.16
N GLN A 635 -6.25 17.55 -16.59
CA GLN A 635 -6.66 18.70 -17.41
C GLN A 635 -5.48 19.40 -18.08
N ASN A 636 -4.41 19.61 -17.33
CA ASN A 636 -3.30 20.42 -17.76
C ASN A 636 -2.16 19.52 -18.24
N ALA A 637 -1.84 19.59 -19.53
CA ALA A 637 -0.69 18.88 -20.09
C ALA A 637 0.63 19.26 -19.38
N ASP A 638 0.73 20.47 -18.82
CA ASP A 638 1.94 20.93 -18.12
C ASP A 638 2.19 20.23 -16.78
N ILE A 639 1.20 19.51 -16.23
CA ILE A 639 1.37 18.63 -15.07
C ILE A 639 2.44 17.56 -15.37
N PHE A 640 2.51 17.14 -16.63
CA PHE A 640 3.50 16.21 -17.11
C PHE A 640 4.76 16.95 -17.56
N GLU A 641 5.74 17.06 -16.67
CA GLU A 641 6.99 17.78 -16.91
C GLU A 641 7.85 17.10 -18.00
N MET A 642 7.86 17.65 -19.22
CA MET A 642 8.58 17.04 -20.35
C MET A 642 10.11 17.03 -20.21
N ASN A 643 10.64 17.82 -19.27
CA ASN A 643 12.09 17.95 -19.04
C ASN A 643 12.62 16.95 -18.00
N LEU A 644 11.74 16.19 -17.35
CA LEU A 644 12.11 15.21 -16.34
C LEU A 644 11.95 13.79 -16.90
N PRO A 645 12.79 12.85 -16.45
CA PRO A 645 12.61 11.44 -16.77
C PRO A 645 11.38 10.87 -16.04
N TYR A 646 10.80 9.84 -16.66
CA TYR A 646 9.69 9.06 -16.14
C TYR A 646 10.09 7.61 -15.94
N ALA A 647 9.44 6.98 -14.95
CA ALA A 647 9.49 5.55 -14.72
C ALA A 647 8.10 4.93 -14.82
N ILE A 648 8.08 3.67 -15.25
CA ILE A 648 6.90 2.81 -15.25
C ILE A 648 7.22 1.56 -14.44
N GLU A 649 6.41 1.28 -13.43
CA GLU A 649 6.45 0.05 -12.63
C GLU A 649 5.06 -0.58 -12.55
N HIS A 650 4.99 -1.87 -12.20
CA HIS A 650 3.73 -2.58 -12.00
C HIS A 650 2.86 -1.93 -10.92
N GLY A 651 1.59 -1.73 -11.25
CA GLY A 651 0.58 -1.18 -10.37
C GLY A 651 -0.01 -2.25 -9.45
N THR A 652 -0.24 -1.89 -8.18
CA THR A 652 -0.80 -2.80 -7.17
C THR A 652 -2.31 -2.60 -7.01
N SER A 653 -3.05 -3.70 -6.79
CA SER A 653 -4.50 -3.67 -6.55
C SER A 653 -4.98 -4.84 -5.70
N ASP A 654 -5.76 -4.54 -4.65
CA ASP A 654 -6.40 -5.54 -3.78
C ASP A 654 -7.76 -6.04 -4.33
N ALA A 655 -8.16 -5.57 -5.52
CA ALA A 655 -9.49 -5.82 -6.06
C ALA A 655 -9.79 -7.31 -6.32
N SER A 656 -8.78 -8.08 -6.75
CA SER A 656 -8.91 -9.52 -7.06
C SER A 656 -9.14 -10.35 -5.80
N THR A 657 -8.35 -10.11 -4.75
CA THR A 657 -8.49 -10.77 -3.45
C THR A 657 -9.82 -10.44 -2.79
N GLY A 658 -10.18 -9.15 -2.75
CA GLY A 658 -11.46 -8.71 -2.20
C GLY A 658 -12.68 -9.22 -2.98
N GLY A 659 -12.51 -9.57 -4.26
CA GLY A 659 -13.50 -10.30 -5.05
C GLY A 659 -13.60 -11.77 -4.65
N SER A 660 -12.48 -12.44 -4.48
CA SER A 660 -12.40 -13.86 -4.10
C SER A 660 -13.01 -14.13 -2.72
N ILE A 661 -12.67 -13.34 -1.71
CA ILE A 661 -13.24 -13.42 -0.35
C ILE A 661 -14.76 -13.26 -0.38
N ARG A 662 -15.24 -12.27 -1.14
CA ARG A 662 -16.68 -12.00 -1.31
C ARG A 662 -17.40 -13.14 -2.02
N ASN A 663 -16.79 -13.73 -3.05
CA ASN A 663 -17.35 -14.87 -3.76
C ASN A 663 -17.44 -16.11 -2.87
N LEU A 664 -16.48 -16.33 -1.98
CA LEU A 664 -16.54 -17.39 -0.97
C LEU A 664 -17.71 -17.17 0.00
N HIS A 665 -17.90 -15.93 0.48
CA HIS A 665 -19.05 -15.61 1.34
C HIS A 665 -20.38 -15.76 0.60
N GLN A 666 -20.44 -15.30 -0.65
CA GLN A 666 -21.62 -15.47 -1.51
C GLN A 666 -21.93 -16.95 -1.77
N PHE A 667 -20.91 -17.80 -1.90
CA PHE A 667 -21.07 -19.24 -2.06
C PHE A 667 -21.76 -19.87 -0.85
N ILE A 668 -21.33 -19.57 0.38
CA ILE A 668 -21.97 -20.14 1.58
C ILE A 668 -23.39 -19.60 1.80
N CYS A 669 -23.68 -18.40 1.28
CA CYS A 669 -25.03 -17.82 1.29
C CYS A 669 -25.93 -18.33 0.16
N ALA A 670 -25.40 -19.09 -0.81
CA ALA A 670 -26.18 -19.59 -1.95
C ALA A 670 -27.19 -20.67 -1.53
N PRO A 671 -28.24 -20.92 -2.32
CA PRO A 671 -29.18 -22.03 -2.07
C PRO A 671 -28.45 -23.38 -1.93
N LYS A 672 -28.95 -24.24 -1.03
CA LYS A 672 -28.31 -25.52 -0.69
C LYS A 672 -28.06 -26.39 -1.91
N ASP A 673 -29.02 -26.47 -2.81
CA ASP A 673 -28.96 -27.13 -4.11
C ASP A 673 -27.81 -26.63 -4.99
N LYS A 674 -27.50 -25.33 -4.97
CA LYS A 674 -26.32 -24.79 -5.68
C LYS A 674 -25.02 -25.18 -4.99
N ARG A 675 -24.96 -25.14 -3.66
CA ARG A 675 -23.77 -25.51 -2.89
C ARG A 675 -23.46 -27.00 -3.03
N ASP A 676 -24.49 -27.85 -2.91
CA ASP A 676 -24.40 -29.30 -3.08
C ASP A 676 -23.89 -29.66 -4.48
N LEU A 677 -24.29 -28.91 -5.53
CA LEU A 677 -23.77 -29.13 -6.88
C LEU A 677 -22.27 -28.82 -6.98
N LEU A 678 -21.86 -27.65 -6.48
CA LEU A 678 -20.48 -27.17 -6.57
C LEU A 678 -19.52 -27.98 -5.69
N LEU A 679 -20.02 -28.58 -4.60
CA LEU A 679 -19.28 -29.48 -3.72
C LEU A 679 -19.39 -30.96 -4.12
N GLY A 680 -20.00 -31.26 -5.28
CA GLY A 680 -20.15 -32.63 -5.77
C GLY A 680 -21.02 -33.53 -4.89
N GLN A 681 -21.87 -32.95 -4.04
CA GLN A 681 -22.87 -33.67 -3.23
C GLN A 681 -24.14 -34.01 -4.03
N ARG A 682 -24.34 -33.38 -5.19
CA ARG A 682 -25.36 -33.79 -6.17
C ARG A 682 -24.82 -33.77 -7.60
N VAL A 683 -25.46 -34.53 -8.48
CA VAL A 683 -25.16 -34.55 -9.92
C VAL A 683 -25.77 -33.35 -10.64
N PRO A 684 -25.17 -32.88 -11.75
CA PRO A 684 -25.79 -31.89 -12.62
C PRO A 684 -27.10 -32.39 -13.22
N GLU A 685 -28.09 -31.50 -13.30
CA GLU A 685 -29.39 -31.76 -13.92
C GLU A 685 -29.54 -30.95 -15.20
N ARG A 686 -30.27 -31.48 -16.18
CA ARG A 686 -30.60 -30.78 -17.43
C ARG A 686 -32.11 -30.61 -17.53
N ASP A 687 -32.55 -29.46 -18.00
CA ASP A 687 -33.93 -29.26 -18.41
C ASP A 687 -34.10 -29.74 -19.86
N THR A 688 -34.71 -30.92 -20.02
CA THR A 688 -34.95 -31.51 -21.35
C THR A 688 -36.04 -30.79 -22.15
N SER A 689 -36.73 -29.81 -21.57
CA SER A 689 -37.70 -28.98 -22.28
C SER A 689 -37.07 -27.78 -23.01
N GLN A 690 -35.79 -27.50 -22.74
CA GLN A 690 -35.03 -26.40 -23.34
C GLN A 690 -34.04 -26.95 -24.36
N GLU A 691 -34.02 -26.40 -25.58
CA GLU A 691 -32.98 -26.65 -26.58
C GLU A 691 -32.12 -25.38 -26.71
N LEU A 692 -30.79 -25.54 -26.77
CA LEU A 692 -29.88 -24.43 -27.04
C LEU A 692 -30.10 -23.97 -28.49
N THR A 693 -30.70 -22.78 -28.65
CA THR A 693 -30.86 -22.11 -29.96
C THR A 693 -29.59 -21.41 -30.40
#